data_AF-A0A9X3B616-F1
#
_entry.id   AF-A0A9X3B616-F1
#
_cell.length_a   1.000
_cell.length_b   1.000
_cell.length_c   1.000
_cell.angle_alpha   90.00
_cell.angle_beta   90.00
_cell.angle_gamma   90.00
#
_symmetry.space_group_name_H-M   'P 1'
#
loop_
_entity.id
_entity.type
_entity.pdbx_description
1 polymer ?
#
loop_
_entity_poly.entity_id
_entity_poly.type
_entity_poly.pdbx_seq_one_letter_code
_entity_poly.pdbx_strand_id
1 'polypeptide(L)'
;MDYTYGGDQTHETEAIASAAERRSAPHESELNDQLNNLKKCVQDQKKRMAHAFLRIEAAIQEARQTIPASKLKTFLVAECGLNSSDLNTYLRFDNAAIDRRLVEKHGLPFAVIKALVSAPDVVRDEAIERIQLGSFVHSSDIIAIKRRLADQAKDPAVERERRRLKSLHAAAERRAERRLESFCEDFIGFAQFLIDFYNDGYEDRHRMDEFRANRDRLITTAGECLVRFESTFDVESLPPPEEYGYHEHTEEAVRLSRAYHSLKRFAAGNLLETDSEGCPYEQYHPYLDTSDVEDIIWLFNSNGISKEDLKPRRVPARPVTRKAVKPPHRLTSLEICAGAGGQALGLHAAGFDALGLYEKNPYAAKTLDMNRWLGPVHCADIREVDFTRYRGVVDLVAGGVPCQPHSTIGKKEGRHDERDLFMEAVRVVEEVQPKAFFFENVEGFAQKDNTGYRADLFAKFADLGYESQVFSFYGSDYGLPQLRPRVAFIGFRDIPIIQFRMPPVFPAWEKTVGEALLDIVMSNGWERERAETWARVYANRRGSTIVGGSERSGRQSFSANLRIKDWLDMGIDPNGMADKAPPPGHPVNKPFKFTLAMGARLQGFPDDWEFAGSERSDKQKKVQKRQIANALPPIMAQAVGLAIYSALTGVEFDYERALQNPELPPQRATGLGRLMQRRDLADYRRDAE
;
A
#
# COMPACT_ATOMS: atom_id res chain seq x y z
N MET A 1 4.90 -57.10 -68.20
CA MET A 1 4.27 -57.74 -67.04
C MET A 1 3.45 -56.67 -66.36
N ASP A 2 2.13 -56.81 -66.42
CA ASP A 2 1.17 -56.03 -65.64
C ASP A 2 1.47 -56.14 -64.14
N TYR A 3 1.20 -55.08 -63.38
CA TYR A 3 0.35 -55.15 -62.19
C TYR A 3 -0.23 -53.77 -61.84
N THR A 4 -1.53 -53.76 -61.60
CA THR A 4 -2.43 -52.65 -61.27
C THR A 4 -2.66 -52.49 -59.76
N TYR A 5 -3.33 -51.38 -59.42
CA TYR A 5 -3.95 -50.94 -58.14
C TYR A 5 -3.04 -50.15 -57.18
N GLY A 6 -3.38 -48.96 -56.69
CA GLY A 6 -4.65 -48.22 -56.62
C GLY A 6 -4.86 -47.77 -55.17
N GLY A 7 -4.94 -46.47 -54.91
CA GLY A 7 -5.10 -45.94 -53.54
C GLY A 7 -4.93 -44.43 -53.40
N ASP A 8 -5.94 -43.70 -53.88
CA ASP A 8 -6.57 -42.49 -53.31
C ASP A 8 -5.76 -41.59 -52.33
N GLN A 9 -5.33 -40.41 -52.79
CA GLN A 9 -5.02 -39.23 -51.96
C GLN A 9 -5.25 -37.93 -52.74
N THR A 10 -6.52 -37.53 -52.89
CA THR A 10 -6.89 -36.13 -53.20
C THR A 10 -8.04 -35.70 -52.30
N HIS A 11 -7.82 -35.63 -51.00
CA HIS A 11 -8.68 -34.94 -50.05
C HIS A 11 -7.86 -34.57 -48.81
N GLU A 12 -7.18 -33.42 -48.82
CA GLU A 12 -6.87 -32.67 -47.56
C GLU A 12 -6.23 -31.29 -47.73
N THR A 13 -6.04 -30.77 -48.95
CA THR A 13 -5.47 -29.42 -49.15
C THR A 13 -6.45 -28.34 -49.63
N GLU A 14 -7.73 -28.67 -49.86
CA GLU A 14 -8.77 -27.67 -50.22
C GLU A 14 -9.68 -27.22 -49.06
N ALA A 15 -9.51 -27.78 -47.85
CA ALA A 15 -10.38 -27.46 -46.71
C ALA A 15 -9.94 -26.23 -45.88
N ILE A 16 -8.72 -25.70 -46.08
CA ILE A 16 -8.21 -24.57 -45.28
C ILE A 16 -8.22 -23.24 -46.07
N ALA A 17 -8.32 -23.28 -47.40
CA ALA A 17 -8.48 -22.07 -48.23
C ALA A 17 -9.96 -21.61 -48.36
N SER A 18 -10.93 -22.42 -47.93
CA SER A 18 -12.38 -22.16 -48.09
C SER A 18 -13.03 -21.49 -46.86
N ALA A 19 -12.32 -21.37 -45.73
CA ALA A 19 -12.85 -20.77 -44.50
C ALA A 19 -12.47 -19.29 -44.28
N ALA A 20 -11.61 -18.72 -45.14
CA ALA A 20 -11.14 -17.33 -45.03
C ALA A 20 -11.84 -16.34 -46.00
N GLU A 21 -12.65 -16.82 -46.95
CA GLU A 21 -13.26 -15.97 -48.00
C GLU A 21 -14.80 -15.94 -48.02
N ARG A 22 -15.47 -16.18 -46.87
CA ARG A 22 -16.91 -15.86 -46.72
C ARG A 22 -17.25 -15.20 -45.39
N ARG A 23 -16.60 -14.06 -45.10
CA ARG A 23 -17.30 -12.97 -44.38
C ARG A 23 -17.72 -11.97 -45.44
N SER A 24 -18.94 -12.08 -45.94
CA SER A 24 -19.54 -10.99 -46.70
C SER A 24 -19.45 -9.73 -45.82
N ALA A 25 -18.90 -8.65 -46.34
CA ALA A 25 -18.93 -7.36 -45.66
C ALA A 25 -20.38 -7.10 -45.20
N PRO A 26 -20.60 -6.63 -43.94
CA PRO A 26 -21.94 -6.34 -43.47
C PRO A 26 -22.62 -5.42 -44.48
N HIS A 27 -23.85 -5.76 -44.85
CA HIS A 27 -24.67 -4.93 -45.73
C HIS A 27 -24.68 -3.51 -45.13
N GLU A 28 -24.55 -2.45 -45.93
CA GLU A 28 -24.36 -1.06 -45.44
C GLU A 28 -25.40 -0.64 -44.38
N SER A 29 -26.61 -1.20 -44.45
CA SER A 29 -27.68 -1.08 -43.44
C SER A 29 -27.30 -1.64 -42.07
N GLU A 30 -26.68 -2.82 -42.01
CA GLU A 30 -26.27 -3.50 -40.78
C GLU A 30 -25.11 -2.76 -40.09
N LEU A 31 -24.16 -2.23 -40.88
CA LEU A 31 -23.09 -1.37 -40.35
C LEU A 31 -23.67 -0.07 -39.77
N ASN A 32 -24.60 0.57 -40.47
CA ASN A 32 -25.28 1.77 -39.99
C ASN A 32 -26.06 1.52 -38.69
N ASP A 33 -26.76 0.39 -38.59
CA ASP A 33 -27.46 0.00 -37.36
C ASP A 33 -26.48 -0.25 -36.21
N GLN A 34 -25.35 -0.92 -36.47
CA GLN A 34 -24.29 -1.13 -35.49
C GLN A 34 -23.69 0.20 -35.00
N LEU A 35 -23.36 1.12 -35.91
CA LEU A 35 -22.82 2.44 -35.58
C LEU A 35 -23.82 3.30 -34.81
N ASN A 36 -25.10 3.25 -35.15
CA ASN A 36 -26.16 3.96 -34.42
C ASN A 36 -26.36 3.41 -33.01
N ASN A 37 -26.36 2.08 -32.86
CA ASN A 37 -26.41 1.43 -31.56
C ASN A 37 -25.19 1.77 -30.70
N LEU A 38 -23.99 1.77 -31.29
CA LEU A 38 -22.76 2.17 -30.62
C LEU A 38 -22.82 3.65 -30.18
N LYS A 39 -23.23 4.55 -31.07
CA LYS A 39 -23.40 5.98 -30.78
C LYS A 39 -24.35 6.21 -29.62
N LYS A 40 -25.52 5.55 -29.63
CA LYS A 40 -26.51 5.63 -28.55
C LYS A 40 -25.92 5.10 -27.24
N CYS A 41 -25.28 3.94 -27.26
CA CYS A 41 -24.63 3.35 -26.09
C CYS A 41 -23.59 4.31 -25.47
N VAL A 42 -22.69 4.87 -26.29
CA VAL A 42 -21.67 5.82 -25.83
C VAL A 42 -22.30 7.09 -25.25
N GLN A 43 -23.31 7.65 -25.91
CA GLN A 43 -24.02 8.84 -25.41
C GLN A 43 -24.72 8.59 -24.08
N ASP A 44 -25.37 7.44 -23.93
CA ASP A 44 -26.05 7.05 -22.69
C ASP A 44 -25.04 6.85 -21.55
N GLN A 45 -23.90 6.19 -21.79
CA GLN A 45 -22.86 6.03 -20.77
C GLN A 45 -22.23 7.38 -20.38
N LYS A 46 -21.95 8.27 -21.34
CA LYS A 46 -21.44 9.61 -21.05
C LYS A 46 -22.38 10.40 -20.14
N LYS A 47 -23.69 10.34 -20.40
CA LYS A 47 -24.70 10.99 -19.53
C LYS A 47 -24.73 10.37 -18.14
N ARG A 48 -24.64 9.03 -18.03
CA ARG A 48 -24.56 8.34 -16.72
C ARG A 48 -23.33 8.78 -15.93
N MET A 49 -22.17 8.92 -16.58
CA MET A 49 -20.93 9.39 -15.94
C MET A 49 -21.05 10.86 -15.49
N ALA A 50 -21.59 11.73 -16.34
CA ALA A 50 -21.83 13.14 -15.99
C ALA A 50 -22.81 13.28 -14.81
N HIS A 51 -23.88 12.49 -14.81
CA HIS A 51 -24.83 12.43 -13.70
C HIS A 51 -24.18 11.87 -12.42
N ALA A 52 -23.29 10.87 -12.54
CA ALA A 52 -22.53 10.36 -11.40
C ALA A 52 -21.61 11.45 -10.80
N PHE A 53 -20.94 12.24 -11.64
CA PHE A 53 -20.15 13.40 -11.18
C PHE A 53 -21.02 14.39 -10.40
N LEU A 54 -22.15 14.82 -10.96
CA LEU A 54 -23.06 15.79 -10.31
C LEU A 54 -23.61 15.26 -8.97
N ARG A 55 -23.85 13.95 -8.87
CA ARG A 55 -24.26 13.31 -7.61
C ARG A 55 -23.17 13.32 -6.55
N ILE A 56 -21.92 13.02 -6.94
CA ILE A 56 -20.77 13.05 -6.03
C ILE A 56 -20.54 14.49 -5.56
N GLU A 57 -20.55 15.45 -6.49
CA GLU A 57 -20.41 16.87 -6.21
C GLU A 57 -21.48 17.35 -5.22
N ALA A 58 -22.75 17.07 -5.49
CA ALA A 58 -23.85 17.47 -4.60
C ALA A 58 -23.72 16.85 -3.20
N ALA A 59 -23.33 15.57 -3.12
CA ALA A 59 -23.10 14.90 -1.84
C ALA A 59 -21.93 15.51 -1.06
N ILE A 60 -20.86 15.93 -1.75
CA ILE A 60 -19.72 16.61 -1.13
C ILE A 60 -20.15 18.00 -0.61
N GLN A 61 -20.92 18.77 -1.38
CA GLN A 61 -21.39 20.10 -0.93
C GLN A 61 -22.35 20.01 0.25
N GLU A 62 -23.26 19.02 0.25
CA GLU A 62 -24.16 18.75 1.38
C GLU A 62 -23.36 18.39 2.64
N ALA A 63 -22.38 17.48 2.52
CA ALA A 63 -21.52 17.10 3.64
C ALA A 63 -20.70 18.27 4.19
N ARG A 64 -20.28 19.20 3.34
CA ARG A 64 -19.50 20.40 3.72
C ARG A 64 -20.28 21.37 4.61
N GLN A 65 -21.61 21.34 4.60
CA GLN A 65 -22.44 22.18 5.46
C GLN A 65 -22.38 21.75 6.94
N THR A 66 -22.03 20.50 7.20
CA THR A 66 -22.11 19.90 8.55
C THR A 66 -20.78 19.35 9.06
N ILE A 67 -19.83 19.03 8.18
CA ILE A 67 -18.54 18.44 8.52
C ILE A 67 -17.42 19.48 8.36
N PRO A 68 -16.53 19.66 9.35
CA PRO A 68 -15.36 20.54 9.22
C PRO A 68 -14.51 20.20 7.98
N ALA A 69 -13.99 21.23 7.31
CA ALA A 69 -13.30 21.07 6.02
C ALA A 69 -12.08 20.14 6.09
N SER A 70 -11.30 20.18 7.17
CA SER A 70 -10.15 19.29 7.38
C SER A 70 -10.59 17.82 7.46
N LYS A 71 -11.59 17.53 8.30
CA LYS A 71 -12.14 16.18 8.48
C LYS A 71 -12.78 15.62 7.20
N LEU A 72 -13.52 16.46 6.47
CA LEU A 72 -14.13 16.06 5.20
C LEU A 72 -13.08 15.74 4.14
N LYS A 73 -12.01 16.54 4.05
CA LYS A 73 -10.91 16.30 3.11
C LYS A 73 -10.20 14.98 3.40
N THR A 74 -9.81 14.73 4.65
CA THR A 74 -9.18 13.47 5.06
C THR A 74 -10.08 12.28 4.76
N PHE A 75 -11.37 12.38 5.06
CA PHE A 75 -12.35 11.34 4.76
C PHE A 75 -12.45 11.03 3.25
N LEU A 76 -12.59 12.06 2.41
CA LEU A 76 -12.73 11.88 0.96
C LEU A 76 -11.47 11.27 0.32
N VAL A 77 -10.28 11.54 0.86
CA VAL A 77 -9.03 10.96 0.38
C VAL A 77 -8.85 9.53 0.91
N ALA A 78 -8.89 9.35 2.24
CA ALA A 78 -8.54 8.09 2.90
C ALA A 78 -9.60 6.99 2.71
N GLU A 79 -10.89 7.36 2.75
CA GLU A 79 -12.00 6.40 2.71
C GLU A 79 -12.70 6.35 1.35
N CYS A 80 -12.77 7.47 0.62
CA CYS A 80 -13.40 7.50 -0.71
C CYS A 80 -12.41 7.37 -1.87
N GLY A 81 -11.10 7.39 -1.61
CA GLY A 81 -10.05 7.22 -2.62
C GLY A 81 -9.97 8.37 -3.64
N LEU A 82 -10.51 9.55 -3.32
CA LEU A 82 -10.38 10.72 -4.19
C LEU A 82 -8.96 11.28 -4.08
N ASN A 83 -8.27 11.44 -5.20
CA ASN A 83 -6.99 12.16 -5.19
C ASN A 83 -7.21 13.66 -4.91
N SER A 84 -6.20 14.31 -4.35
CA SER A 84 -6.26 15.73 -3.96
C SER A 84 -6.57 16.68 -5.13
N SER A 85 -6.13 16.34 -6.35
CA SER A 85 -6.34 17.17 -7.54
C SER A 85 -7.79 17.14 -8.05
N ASP A 86 -8.43 15.98 -7.94
CA ASP A 86 -9.81 15.76 -8.35
C ASP A 86 -10.77 16.31 -7.30
N LEU A 87 -10.42 16.18 -6.01
CA LEU A 87 -11.17 16.79 -4.92
C LEU A 87 -11.37 18.30 -5.12
N ASN A 88 -10.32 19.00 -5.57
CA ASN A 88 -10.40 20.43 -5.83
C ASN A 88 -11.40 20.77 -6.95
N THR A 89 -11.60 19.85 -7.90
CA THR A 89 -12.59 20.01 -8.97
C THR A 89 -14.01 19.98 -8.42
N TYR A 90 -14.31 19.03 -7.53
CA TYR A 90 -15.61 18.96 -6.85
C TYR A 90 -15.85 20.17 -5.96
N LEU A 91 -14.85 20.59 -5.17
CA LEU A 91 -14.99 21.70 -4.22
C LEU A 91 -15.16 23.07 -4.90
N ARG A 92 -14.56 23.27 -6.08
CA ARG A 92 -14.62 24.54 -6.83
C ARG A 92 -15.68 24.55 -7.92
N PHE A 93 -16.40 23.46 -8.13
CA PHE A 93 -17.36 23.35 -9.23
C PHE A 93 -18.43 24.45 -9.19
N ASP A 94 -19.03 24.70 -8.03
CA ASP A 94 -20.02 25.78 -7.86
C ASP A 94 -19.42 27.18 -8.10
N ASN A 95 -18.15 27.40 -7.74
CA ASN A 95 -17.46 28.68 -7.96
C ASN A 95 -17.16 28.96 -9.44
N ALA A 96 -17.10 27.92 -10.27
CA ALA A 96 -16.79 28.05 -11.70
C ALA A 96 -17.99 28.50 -12.56
N ALA A 97 -19.17 28.71 -11.96
CA ALA A 97 -20.40 29.13 -12.63
C ALA A 97 -20.83 28.24 -13.82
N ILE A 98 -20.47 26.94 -13.80
CA ILE A 98 -20.82 25.99 -14.85
C ILE A 98 -22.25 25.48 -14.60
N ASP A 99 -23.15 25.66 -15.57
CA ASP A 99 -24.52 25.16 -15.46
C ASP A 99 -24.55 23.62 -15.39
N ARG A 100 -25.13 23.08 -14.30
CA ARG A 100 -25.31 21.63 -14.09
C ARG A 100 -26.10 20.98 -15.24
N ARG A 101 -27.05 21.70 -15.84
CA ARG A 101 -27.84 21.22 -16.99
C ARG A 101 -26.98 21.05 -18.23
N LEU A 102 -25.94 21.87 -18.40
CA LEU A 102 -24.98 21.74 -19.50
C LEU A 102 -24.20 20.44 -19.38
N VAL A 103 -23.69 20.14 -18.18
CA VAL A 103 -22.93 18.92 -17.87
C VAL A 103 -23.76 17.67 -18.17
N GLU A 104 -25.01 17.64 -17.70
CA GLU A 104 -25.91 16.50 -17.87
C GLU A 104 -26.39 16.35 -19.33
N LYS A 105 -26.87 17.43 -19.96
CA LYS A 105 -27.41 17.41 -21.32
C LYS A 105 -26.38 16.91 -22.34
N HIS A 106 -25.14 17.39 -22.22
CA HIS A 106 -24.05 17.08 -23.16
C HIS A 106 -23.17 15.91 -22.70
N GLY A 107 -23.41 15.34 -21.51
CA GLY A 107 -22.63 14.21 -20.98
C GLY A 107 -21.14 14.55 -20.89
N LEU A 108 -20.80 15.67 -20.26
CA LEU A 108 -19.42 16.16 -20.23
C LEU A 108 -18.51 15.18 -19.45
N PRO A 109 -17.39 14.72 -20.03
CA PRO A 109 -16.42 13.91 -19.31
C PRO A 109 -15.77 14.67 -18.16
N PHE A 110 -15.39 13.96 -17.09
CA PHE A 110 -14.72 14.56 -15.92
C PHE A 110 -13.50 15.42 -16.28
N ALA A 111 -12.66 14.97 -17.23
CA ALA A 111 -11.49 15.72 -17.69
C ALA A 111 -11.84 17.09 -18.28
N VAL A 112 -12.98 17.21 -18.97
CA VAL A 112 -13.48 18.48 -19.52
C VAL A 112 -13.99 19.37 -18.39
N ILE A 113 -14.75 18.80 -17.45
CA ILE A 113 -15.24 19.52 -16.27
C ILE A 113 -14.06 20.09 -15.46
N LYS A 114 -13.04 19.27 -15.19
CA LYS A 114 -11.80 19.67 -14.50
C LYS A 114 -11.09 20.81 -15.20
N ALA A 115 -10.97 20.74 -16.53
CA ALA A 115 -10.36 21.79 -17.34
C ALA A 115 -11.17 23.11 -17.30
N LEU A 116 -12.50 23.03 -17.37
CA LEU A 116 -13.39 24.20 -17.27
C LEU A 116 -13.31 24.87 -15.89
N VAL A 117 -13.34 24.09 -14.81
CA VAL A 117 -13.22 24.59 -13.43
C VAL A 117 -11.87 25.30 -13.21
N SER A 118 -10.82 24.88 -13.91
CA SER A 118 -9.47 25.46 -13.78
C SER A 118 -9.18 26.60 -14.76
N ALA A 119 -10.04 26.84 -15.75
CA ALA A 119 -9.81 27.84 -16.81
C ALA A 119 -10.18 29.26 -16.34
N PRO A 120 -9.51 30.32 -16.84
CA PRO A 120 -9.96 31.70 -16.67
C PRO A 120 -11.36 31.93 -17.25
N ASP A 121 -12.13 32.89 -16.74
CA ASP A 121 -13.54 33.08 -17.10
C ASP A 121 -13.76 33.25 -18.60
N VAL A 122 -12.97 34.10 -19.28
CA VAL A 122 -13.06 34.32 -20.73
C VAL A 122 -12.84 33.04 -21.55
N VAL A 123 -11.95 32.15 -21.08
CA VAL A 123 -11.68 30.85 -21.72
C VAL A 123 -12.84 29.88 -21.46
N ARG A 124 -13.36 29.89 -20.24
CA ARG A 124 -14.47 29.05 -19.81
C ARG A 124 -15.75 29.38 -20.57
N ASP A 125 -16.06 30.67 -20.71
CA ASP A 125 -17.24 31.18 -21.40
C ASP A 125 -17.26 30.76 -22.87
N GLU A 126 -16.14 30.92 -23.58
CA GLU A 126 -16.03 30.49 -24.96
C GLU A 126 -16.14 28.96 -25.11
N ALA A 127 -15.53 28.19 -24.21
CA ALA A 127 -15.64 26.74 -24.22
C ALA A 127 -17.08 26.27 -23.96
N ILE A 128 -17.79 26.93 -23.04
CA ILE A 128 -19.22 26.67 -22.76
C ILE A 128 -20.08 26.99 -23.98
N GLU A 129 -19.86 28.12 -24.65
CA GLU A 129 -20.58 28.50 -25.86
C GLU A 129 -20.44 27.43 -26.95
N ARG A 130 -19.22 26.95 -27.19
CA ARG A 130 -18.98 25.88 -28.18
C ARG A 130 -19.71 24.58 -27.83
N ILE A 131 -19.75 24.21 -26.55
CA ILE A 131 -20.49 23.03 -26.07
C ILE A 131 -22.00 23.22 -26.30
N GLN A 132 -22.54 24.40 -25.99
CA GLN A 132 -23.95 24.74 -26.19
C GLN A 132 -24.36 24.68 -27.65
N LEU A 133 -23.47 25.10 -28.56
CA LEU A 133 -23.63 25.00 -30.01
C LEU A 133 -23.46 23.57 -30.55
N GLY A 134 -23.21 22.58 -29.68
CA GLY A 134 -23.16 21.16 -30.04
C GLY A 134 -21.78 20.65 -30.43
N SER A 135 -20.71 21.45 -30.24
CA SER A 135 -19.34 21.01 -30.50
C SER A 135 -18.88 19.99 -29.46
N PHE A 136 -18.12 18.98 -29.90
CA PHE A 136 -17.38 18.11 -29.01
C PHE A 136 -16.11 18.84 -28.55
N VAL A 137 -16.12 19.33 -27.31
CA VAL A 137 -14.97 20.00 -26.70
C VAL A 137 -14.22 19.03 -25.79
N HIS A 138 -12.93 18.88 -26.02
CA HIS A 138 -12.00 18.13 -25.21
C HIS A 138 -11.16 19.06 -24.32
N SER A 139 -10.44 18.51 -23.34
CA SER A 139 -9.56 19.30 -22.48
C SER A 139 -8.44 20.03 -23.25
N SER A 140 -7.94 19.44 -24.34
CA SER A 140 -6.98 20.05 -25.25
C SER A 140 -7.51 21.30 -25.95
N ASP A 141 -8.81 21.34 -26.26
CA ASP A 141 -9.43 22.48 -26.93
C ASP A 141 -9.54 23.69 -26.00
N ILE A 142 -9.81 23.45 -24.72
CA ILE A 142 -9.83 24.51 -23.68
C ILE A 142 -8.43 25.12 -23.53
N ILE A 143 -7.38 24.30 -23.61
CA ILE A 143 -5.98 24.77 -23.60
C ILE A 143 -5.70 25.60 -24.87
N ALA A 144 -6.18 25.16 -26.03
CA ALA A 144 -6.01 25.89 -27.29
C ALA A 144 -6.75 27.25 -27.29
N ILE A 145 -7.96 27.31 -26.74
CA ILE A 145 -8.73 28.57 -26.56
C ILE A 145 -7.94 29.54 -25.68
N LYS A 146 -7.43 29.06 -24.54
CA LYS A 146 -6.58 29.86 -23.64
C LYS A 146 -5.39 30.47 -24.37
N ARG A 147 -4.68 29.66 -25.16
CA ARG A 147 -3.51 30.11 -25.93
C ARG A 147 -3.89 31.18 -26.97
N ARG A 148 -4.97 30.95 -27.72
CA ARG A 148 -5.43 31.88 -28.77
C ARG A 148 -5.89 33.22 -28.20
N LEU A 149 -6.63 33.23 -27.09
CA LEU A 149 -7.08 34.47 -26.43
C LEU A 149 -5.90 35.28 -25.88
N ALA A 150 -4.89 34.60 -25.33
CA ALA A 150 -3.63 35.25 -24.96
C ALA A 150 -2.91 35.88 -26.16
N ASP A 151 -3.04 35.29 -27.35
CA ASP A 151 -2.50 35.83 -28.60
C ASP A 151 -3.31 37.02 -29.16
N GLN A 152 -4.62 37.08 -28.92
CA GLN A 152 -5.50 38.16 -29.41
C GLN A 152 -5.44 39.45 -28.58
N ALA A 153 -5.03 39.39 -27.31
CA ALA A 153 -4.82 40.56 -26.44
C ALA A 153 -3.62 41.46 -26.85
N LYS A 154 -3.25 41.49 -28.14
CA LYS A 154 -2.11 42.21 -28.75
C LYS A 154 -2.58 43.43 -29.60
N ASP A 155 -3.45 44.29 -29.06
CA ASP A 155 -4.05 45.49 -29.70
C ASP A 155 -2.99 46.54 -30.20
N PRO A 156 -3.12 47.16 -31.39
CA PRO A 156 -2.14 48.05 -32.05
C PRO A 156 -1.66 49.31 -31.28
N ALA A 157 -2.48 49.94 -30.44
CA ALA A 157 -2.07 51.14 -29.70
C ALA A 157 -1.19 50.79 -28.50
N VAL A 158 -1.53 49.70 -27.82
CA VAL A 158 -0.72 49.07 -26.77
C VAL A 158 0.51 48.40 -27.37
N GLU A 159 0.40 47.84 -28.57
CA GLU A 159 1.48 47.19 -29.33
C GLU A 159 2.59 48.17 -29.75
N ARG A 160 2.34 49.48 -29.93
CA ARG A 160 3.42 50.45 -30.18
C ARG A 160 4.31 50.67 -28.96
N GLU A 161 3.71 50.85 -27.79
CA GLU A 161 4.45 50.95 -26.53
C GLU A 161 5.11 49.61 -26.18
N ARG A 162 4.39 48.51 -26.40
CA ARG A 162 4.92 47.16 -26.29
C ARG A 162 6.05 46.88 -27.27
N ARG A 163 6.05 47.42 -28.51
CA ARG A 163 7.16 47.28 -29.47
C ARG A 163 8.38 48.08 -29.06
N ARG A 164 8.20 49.27 -28.49
CA ARG A 164 9.30 50.04 -27.90
C ARG A 164 9.91 49.27 -26.72
N LEU A 165 9.07 48.82 -25.78
CA LEU A 165 9.49 47.99 -24.64
C LEU A 165 10.07 46.65 -25.09
N LYS A 166 9.51 46.00 -26.10
CA LYS A 166 9.99 44.74 -26.68
C LYS A 166 11.29 44.92 -27.46
N SER A 167 11.55 46.09 -28.05
CA SER A 167 12.83 46.38 -28.68
C SER A 167 13.91 46.65 -27.65
N LEU A 168 13.56 47.32 -26.54
CA LEU A 168 14.42 47.51 -25.38
C LEU A 168 14.68 46.18 -24.65
N HIS A 169 13.64 45.37 -24.42
CA HIS A 169 13.73 44.03 -23.85
C HIS A 169 14.50 43.10 -24.78
N ALA A 170 14.23 43.07 -26.08
CA ALA A 170 15.00 42.25 -27.02
C ALA A 170 16.48 42.70 -27.11
N ALA A 171 16.80 43.98 -26.86
CA ALA A 171 18.18 44.43 -26.74
C ALA A 171 18.82 44.01 -25.39
N ALA A 172 18.05 44.02 -24.31
CA ALA A 172 18.46 43.55 -22.99
C ALA A 172 18.62 42.01 -22.95
N GLU A 173 17.67 41.27 -23.51
CA GLU A 173 17.68 39.82 -23.75
C GLU A 173 18.89 39.46 -24.61
N ARG A 174 19.14 40.11 -25.76
CA ARG A 174 20.37 39.86 -26.56
C ARG A 174 21.68 40.19 -25.83
N ARG A 175 21.64 41.01 -24.77
CA ARG A 175 22.80 41.28 -23.91
C ARG A 175 22.89 40.27 -22.75
N ALA A 176 21.78 39.71 -22.31
CA ALA A 176 21.72 38.63 -21.33
C ALA A 176 22.11 37.30 -21.98
N GLU A 177 21.58 36.98 -23.16
CA GLU A 177 21.95 35.85 -24.01
C GLU A 177 23.45 35.85 -24.29
N ARG A 178 24.03 36.97 -24.76
CA ARG A 178 25.49 37.06 -24.97
C ARG A 178 26.32 36.90 -23.68
N ARG A 179 25.78 37.30 -22.53
CA ARG A 179 26.45 37.11 -21.23
C ARG A 179 26.36 35.65 -20.77
N LEU A 180 25.24 34.99 -21.02
CA LEU A 180 25.03 33.57 -20.75
C LEU A 180 25.89 32.70 -21.68
N GLU A 181 25.92 33.00 -22.98
CA GLU A 181 26.80 32.35 -23.95
C GLU A 181 28.27 32.48 -23.52
N SER A 182 28.71 33.69 -23.18
CA SER A 182 30.07 33.92 -22.66
C SER A 182 30.33 33.17 -21.35
N PHE A 183 29.37 33.11 -20.41
CA PHE A 183 29.51 32.34 -19.17
C PHE A 183 29.68 30.85 -19.47
N CYS A 184 28.85 30.29 -20.34
CA CYS A 184 28.94 28.89 -20.73
C CYS A 184 30.26 28.60 -21.47
N GLU A 185 30.70 29.48 -22.37
CA GLU A 185 32.00 29.35 -23.07
C GLU A 185 33.18 29.38 -22.10
N ASP A 186 33.17 30.28 -21.12
CA ASP A 186 34.23 30.43 -20.12
C ASP A 186 34.37 29.16 -19.24
N PHE A 187 33.25 28.47 -18.94
CA PHE A 187 33.21 27.38 -17.95
C PHE A 187 32.79 26.01 -18.48
N ILE A 188 32.58 25.83 -19.78
CA ILE A 188 32.31 24.50 -20.36
C ILE A 188 33.44 23.51 -20.08
N GLY A 189 34.70 23.99 -20.09
CA GLY A 189 35.86 23.17 -19.73
C GLY A 189 35.88 22.75 -18.26
N PHE A 190 35.32 23.57 -17.37
CA PHE A 190 35.11 23.21 -15.96
C PHE A 190 34.06 22.10 -15.82
N ALA A 191 32.93 22.24 -16.49
CA ALA A 191 31.87 21.23 -16.45
C ALA A 191 32.35 19.88 -17.00
N GLN A 192 33.11 19.88 -18.10
CA GLN A 192 33.76 18.67 -18.61
C GLN A 192 34.75 18.08 -17.61
N PHE A 193 35.61 18.92 -17.00
CA PHE A 193 36.56 18.47 -15.99
C PHE A 193 35.88 17.89 -14.74
N LEU A 194 34.74 18.46 -14.33
CA LEU A 194 33.91 17.95 -13.24
C LEU A 194 33.35 16.56 -13.58
N ILE A 195 32.85 16.35 -14.80
CA ILE A 195 32.37 15.05 -15.28
C ILE A 195 33.52 14.03 -15.31
N ASP A 196 34.68 14.42 -15.84
CA ASP A 196 35.86 13.55 -15.89
C ASP A 196 36.31 13.17 -14.47
N PHE A 197 36.35 14.14 -13.54
CA PHE A 197 36.69 13.89 -12.14
C PHE A 197 35.68 12.97 -11.45
N TYR A 198 34.37 13.16 -11.69
CA TYR A 198 33.32 12.28 -11.17
C TYR A 198 33.42 10.86 -11.73
N ASN A 199 33.73 10.73 -13.02
CA ASN A 199 33.80 9.45 -13.72
C ASN A 199 35.06 8.65 -13.39
N ASP A 200 36.20 9.33 -13.27
CA ASP A 200 37.53 8.70 -13.26
C ASP A 200 38.23 8.81 -11.90
N GLY A 201 37.74 9.64 -10.97
CA GLY A 201 38.34 9.88 -9.64
C GLY A 201 38.49 8.65 -8.72
N TYR A 202 37.98 7.49 -9.14
CA TYR A 202 38.09 6.21 -8.44
C TYR A 202 39.14 5.25 -9.01
N GLU A 203 39.46 5.32 -10.31
CA GLU A 203 40.46 4.44 -10.94
C GLU A 203 41.89 4.84 -10.52
N ASP A 204 42.08 6.12 -10.18
CA ASP A 204 43.39 6.70 -9.85
C ASP A 204 43.79 6.58 -8.36
N ARG A 205 43.23 5.60 -7.64
CA ARG A 205 43.61 5.32 -6.23
C ARG A 205 45.08 4.95 -6.05
N HIS A 206 45.80 4.70 -7.12
CA HIS A 206 47.23 4.42 -7.12
C HIS A 206 48.10 5.70 -7.17
N ARG A 207 47.51 6.90 -7.34
CA ARG A 207 48.20 8.19 -7.37
C ARG A 207 47.48 9.26 -6.55
N MET A 208 47.61 9.17 -5.22
CA MET A 208 46.98 10.12 -4.27
C MET A 208 47.36 11.59 -4.46
N ASP A 209 48.57 11.87 -4.96
CA ASP A 209 49.01 13.26 -5.21
C ASP A 209 48.30 13.88 -6.41
N GLU A 210 48.05 13.10 -7.46
CA GLU A 210 47.33 13.53 -8.67
C GLU A 210 45.86 13.79 -8.36
N PHE A 211 45.24 12.92 -7.56
CA PHE A 211 43.88 13.11 -7.06
C PHE A 211 43.73 14.39 -6.24
N ARG A 212 44.65 14.66 -5.30
CA ARG A 212 44.63 15.89 -4.48
C ARG A 212 44.78 17.14 -5.34
N ALA A 213 45.71 17.13 -6.29
CA ALA A 213 45.91 18.24 -7.21
C ALA A 213 44.66 18.51 -8.07
N ASN A 214 44.00 17.46 -8.57
CA ASN A 214 42.77 17.58 -9.33
C ASN A 214 41.60 18.09 -8.47
N ARG A 215 41.51 17.67 -7.20
CA ARG A 215 40.52 18.18 -6.24
C ARG A 215 40.72 19.67 -5.96
N ASP A 216 41.95 20.10 -5.70
CA ASP A 216 42.25 21.50 -5.41
C ASP A 216 42.00 22.38 -6.65
N ARG A 217 42.27 21.86 -7.84
CA ARG A 217 41.89 22.49 -9.12
C ARG A 217 40.37 22.63 -9.24
N LEU A 218 39.60 21.58 -8.93
CA LEU A 218 38.14 21.60 -8.98
C LEU A 218 37.56 22.70 -8.08
N ILE A 219 38.06 22.78 -6.83
CA ILE A 219 37.65 23.81 -5.85
C ILE A 219 37.97 25.22 -6.37
N THR A 220 39.19 25.40 -6.91
CA THR A 220 39.63 26.69 -7.46
C THR A 220 38.75 27.14 -8.61
N THR A 221 38.53 26.28 -9.60
CA THR A 221 37.72 26.61 -10.78
C THR A 221 36.23 26.76 -10.44
N ALA A 222 35.71 26.03 -9.45
CA ALA A 222 34.37 26.26 -8.91
C ALA A 222 34.23 27.66 -8.29
N GLY A 223 35.27 28.14 -7.59
CA GLY A 223 35.31 29.51 -7.05
C GLY A 223 35.31 30.58 -8.15
N GLU A 224 36.08 30.38 -9.22
CA GLU A 224 36.06 31.26 -10.39
C GLU A 224 34.68 31.28 -11.07
N CYS A 225 34.07 30.10 -11.21
CA CYS A 225 32.73 29.94 -11.77
C CYS A 225 31.68 30.64 -10.92
N LEU A 226 31.74 30.50 -9.60
CA LEU A 226 30.84 31.16 -8.64
C LEU A 226 30.90 32.68 -8.76
N VAL A 227 32.11 33.27 -8.80
CA VAL A 227 32.27 34.73 -8.95
C VAL A 227 31.66 35.19 -10.27
N ARG A 228 31.88 34.43 -11.35
CA ARG A 228 31.27 34.75 -12.65
C ARG A 228 29.75 34.61 -12.61
N PHE A 229 29.24 33.57 -11.95
CA PHE A 229 27.82 33.31 -11.78
C PHE A 229 27.14 34.49 -11.07
N GLU A 230 27.69 34.94 -9.93
CA GLU A 230 27.16 36.09 -9.16
C GLU A 230 27.18 37.40 -9.96
N SER A 231 28.11 37.55 -10.92
CA SER A 231 28.15 38.70 -11.83
C SER A 231 27.19 38.61 -13.03
N THR A 232 26.65 37.41 -13.29
CA THR A 232 25.87 37.09 -14.49
C THR A 232 24.38 36.93 -14.17
N PHE A 233 24.07 36.30 -13.04
CA PHE A 233 22.72 36.00 -12.58
C PHE A 233 22.34 36.87 -11.38
N ASP A 234 21.04 37.19 -11.27
CA ASP A 234 20.51 37.86 -10.09
C ASP A 234 20.31 36.84 -8.96
N VAL A 235 21.28 36.78 -8.05
CA VAL A 235 21.28 35.80 -6.95
C VAL A 235 20.37 36.20 -5.78
N GLU A 236 19.97 37.47 -5.68
CA GLU A 236 19.11 37.96 -4.58
C GLU A 236 17.65 37.53 -4.75
N SER A 237 17.23 37.25 -5.98
CA SER A 237 15.89 36.78 -6.29
C SER A 237 15.75 35.26 -6.36
N LEU A 238 16.84 34.52 -6.12
CA LEU A 238 16.81 33.05 -6.12
C LEU A 238 16.10 32.53 -4.86
N PRO A 239 15.24 31.50 -5.01
CA PRO A 239 14.54 30.91 -3.86
C PRO A 239 15.54 30.30 -2.89
N PRO A 240 15.37 30.48 -1.57
CA PRO A 240 16.25 29.89 -0.58
C PRO A 240 15.99 28.38 -0.44
N PRO A 241 16.98 27.58 0.05
CA PRO A 241 16.85 26.11 0.12
C PRO A 241 15.65 25.59 0.90
N GLU A 242 15.22 26.32 1.93
CA GLU A 242 14.06 25.99 2.76
C GLU A 242 12.74 26.02 1.97
N GLU A 243 12.73 26.75 0.83
CA GLU A 243 11.54 26.98 0.02
C GLU A 243 11.41 26.04 -1.19
N TYR A 244 12.39 25.17 -1.44
CA TYR A 244 12.41 24.28 -2.62
C TYR A 244 11.19 23.35 -2.72
N GLY A 245 10.50 23.07 -1.62
CA GLY A 245 9.31 22.21 -1.55
C GLY A 245 7.96 22.91 -1.72
N TYR A 246 7.93 24.25 -1.80
CA TYR A 246 6.68 25.02 -1.93
C TYR A 246 6.36 25.29 -3.41
N HIS A 247 5.07 25.24 -3.78
CA HIS A 247 4.60 25.49 -5.15
C HIS A 247 4.62 26.97 -5.58
N GLU A 248 5.43 27.79 -4.91
CA GLU A 248 5.51 29.24 -5.13
C GLU A 248 6.55 29.62 -6.20
N HIS A 249 7.56 28.76 -6.44
CA HIS A 249 8.67 29.00 -7.37
C HIS A 249 8.60 28.08 -8.59
N THR A 250 9.19 28.51 -9.73
CA THR A 250 9.29 27.66 -10.93
C THR A 250 10.41 26.62 -10.78
N GLU A 251 10.29 25.49 -11.49
CA GLU A 251 11.31 24.43 -11.45
C GLU A 251 12.69 24.95 -11.89
N GLU A 252 12.73 25.83 -12.89
CA GLU A 252 13.98 26.42 -13.40
C GLU A 252 14.64 27.36 -12.39
N ALA A 253 13.85 28.13 -11.62
CA ALA A 253 14.37 29.01 -10.58
C ALA A 253 14.95 28.21 -9.41
N VAL A 254 14.26 27.12 -9.03
CA VAL A 254 14.77 26.18 -8.02
C VAL A 254 16.05 25.50 -8.49
N ARG A 255 16.14 25.05 -9.75
CA ARG A 255 17.36 24.45 -10.31
C ARG A 255 18.53 25.43 -10.37
N LEU A 256 18.28 26.68 -10.78
CA LEU A 256 19.31 27.71 -10.80
C LEU A 256 19.83 28.03 -9.39
N SER A 257 18.92 28.06 -8.40
CA SER A 257 19.30 28.22 -6.99
C SER A 257 20.12 27.04 -6.48
N ARG A 258 19.71 25.81 -6.78
CA ARG A 258 20.48 24.61 -6.43
C ARG A 258 21.90 24.65 -7.00
N ALA A 259 22.05 24.97 -8.29
CA ALA A 259 23.35 25.11 -8.93
C ALA A 259 24.24 26.17 -8.24
N TYR A 260 23.67 27.32 -7.85
CA TYR A 260 24.36 28.36 -7.09
C TYR A 260 24.86 27.84 -5.74
N HIS A 261 24.01 27.14 -4.97
CA HIS A 261 24.38 26.58 -3.67
C HIS A 261 25.42 25.46 -3.78
N SER A 262 25.34 24.60 -4.81
CA SER A 262 26.34 23.57 -5.09
C SER A 262 27.70 24.18 -5.46
N LEU A 263 27.73 25.24 -6.28
CA LEU A 263 28.96 25.99 -6.57
C LEU A 263 29.58 26.60 -5.31
N LYS A 264 28.77 27.17 -4.40
CA LYS A 264 29.26 27.68 -3.11
C LYS A 264 29.90 26.60 -2.25
N ARG A 265 29.27 25.42 -2.17
CA ARG A 265 29.81 24.28 -1.44
C ARG A 265 31.15 23.83 -2.03
N PHE A 266 31.22 23.70 -3.35
CA PHE A 266 32.44 23.29 -4.05
C PHE A 266 33.57 24.31 -3.87
N ALA A 267 33.28 25.61 -4.00
CA ALA A 267 34.25 26.68 -3.76
C ALA A 267 34.76 26.72 -2.31
N ALA A 268 33.92 26.32 -1.34
CA ALA A 268 34.32 26.19 0.06
C ALA A 268 35.09 24.89 0.38
N GLY A 269 35.26 24.00 -0.60
CA GLY A 269 35.90 22.70 -0.43
C GLY A 269 35.01 21.61 0.19
N ASN A 270 33.72 21.90 0.38
CA ASN A 270 32.74 20.97 0.93
C ASN A 270 32.09 20.16 -0.19
N LEU A 271 32.83 19.18 -0.71
CA LEU A 271 32.41 18.38 -1.86
C LEU A 271 31.41 17.25 -1.50
N LEU A 272 31.26 16.93 -0.21
CA LEU A 272 30.29 15.98 0.31
C LEU A 272 29.54 16.61 1.48
N GLU A 273 28.22 16.52 1.44
CA GLU A 273 27.38 16.92 2.56
C GLU A 273 27.35 15.79 3.60
N THR A 274 27.61 16.14 4.87
CA THR A 274 27.58 15.20 5.98
C THR A 274 26.52 15.58 7.00
N ASP A 275 25.93 14.59 7.65
CA ASP A 275 25.06 14.81 8.81
C ASP A 275 25.84 15.35 10.03
N SER A 276 25.13 15.60 11.13
CA SER A 276 25.70 16.10 12.38
C SER A 276 26.75 15.17 13.02
N GLU A 277 26.82 13.92 12.57
CA GLU A 277 27.79 12.92 13.03
C GLU A 277 28.98 12.78 12.06
N GLY A 278 29.00 13.53 10.96
CA GLY A 278 30.06 13.50 9.95
C GLY A 278 29.90 12.37 8.91
N CYS A 279 28.73 11.71 8.85
CA CYS A 279 28.44 10.70 7.84
C CYS A 279 27.90 11.35 6.56
N PRO A 280 28.45 11.04 5.36
CA PRO A 280 27.95 11.61 4.10
C PRO A 280 26.51 11.17 3.78
N TYR A 281 25.67 12.11 3.32
CA TYR A 281 24.34 11.79 2.79
C TYR A 281 24.41 11.03 1.46
N GLU A 282 25.44 11.32 0.67
CA GLU A 282 25.74 10.61 -0.57
C GLU A 282 26.23 9.17 -0.28
N GLN A 283 25.52 8.18 -0.81
CA GLN A 283 25.79 6.76 -0.58
C GLN A 283 26.51 6.07 -1.75
N TYR A 284 26.58 6.73 -2.91
CA TYR A 284 26.99 6.12 -4.17
C TYR A 284 28.37 6.59 -4.63
N HIS A 285 28.74 7.85 -4.35
CA HIS A 285 30.02 8.45 -4.74
C HIS A 285 30.84 8.95 -3.52
N PRO A 286 32.09 8.49 -3.34
CA PRO A 286 32.83 8.67 -2.08
C PRO A 286 33.50 10.04 -1.90
N TYR A 287 33.40 10.95 -2.88
CA TYR A 287 34.13 12.24 -2.86
C TYR A 287 33.33 13.46 -3.32
N LEU A 288 32.17 13.24 -3.94
CA LEU A 288 31.30 14.27 -4.49
C LEU A 288 29.87 13.85 -4.25
N ASP A 289 29.00 14.79 -3.87
CA ASP A 289 27.56 14.58 -3.89
C ASP A 289 27.06 14.58 -5.35
N THR A 290 26.36 13.52 -5.74
CA THR A 290 25.87 13.36 -7.12
C THR A 290 24.87 14.45 -7.47
N SER A 291 24.03 14.87 -6.51
CA SER A 291 23.05 15.93 -6.73
C SER A 291 23.73 17.27 -6.99
N ASP A 292 24.84 17.55 -6.32
CA ASP A 292 25.64 18.75 -6.55
C ASP A 292 26.26 18.78 -7.94
N VAL A 293 26.78 17.63 -8.38
CA VAL A 293 27.33 17.51 -9.74
C VAL A 293 26.24 17.72 -10.78
N GLU A 294 25.08 17.06 -10.62
CA GLU A 294 23.94 17.22 -11.53
C GLU A 294 23.43 18.67 -11.61
N ASP A 295 23.37 19.36 -10.46
CA ASP A 295 22.92 20.75 -10.38
C ASP A 295 23.90 21.70 -11.07
N ILE A 296 25.22 21.49 -10.94
CA ILE A 296 26.24 22.31 -11.59
C ILE A 296 26.26 22.07 -13.11
N ILE A 297 26.27 20.82 -13.57
CA ILE A 297 26.33 20.51 -15.01
C ILE A 297 25.05 20.93 -15.74
N TRP A 298 23.91 21.01 -15.04
CA TRP A 298 22.65 21.48 -15.61
C TRP A 298 22.76 22.88 -16.23
N LEU A 299 23.64 23.75 -15.71
CA LEU A 299 23.94 25.08 -16.28
C LEU A 299 24.46 25.02 -17.72
N PHE A 300 25.01 23.87 -18.14
CA PHE A 300 25.69 23.68 -19.43
C PHE A 300 24.91 22.76 -20.37
N ASN A 301 23.64 22.43 -20.06
CA ASN A 301 22.80 21.56 -20.89
C ASN A 301 22.68 22.02 -22.35
N SER A 302 22.66 23.33 -22.59
CA SER A 302 22.63 23.90 -23.95
C SER A 302 23.90 23.61 -24.76
N ASN A 303 24.99 23.26 -24.11
CA ASN A 303 26.29 23.01 -24.70
C ASN A 303 26.55 21.52 -24.96
N GLY A 304 25.53 20.67 -24.81
CA GLY A 304 25.62 19.24 -25.06
C GLY A 304 26.20 18.44 -23.90
N ILE A 305 26.40 19.06 -22.74
CA ILE A 305 26.72 18.41 -21.47
C ILE A 305 25.41 18.02 -20.80
N SER A 306 25.29 16.83 -20.24
CA SER A 306 24.13 16.48 -19.43
C SER A 306 24.46 15.42 -18.39
N LYS A 307 23.48 15.11 -17.53
CA LYS A 307 23.60 14.01 -16.57
C LYS A 307 23.90 12.66 -17.23
N GLU A 308 23.59 12.49 -18.52
CA GLU A 308 23.90 11.27 -19.27
C GLU A 308 25.41 11.08 -19.51
N ASP A 309 26.22 12.13 -19.37
CA ASP A 309 27.69 12.07 -19.46
C ASP A 309 28.34 11.57 -18.15
N LEU A 310 27.59 11.57 -17.06
CA LEU A 310 28.00 10.94 -15.81
C LEU A 310 27.89 9.42 -15.98
N LYS A 311 29.02 8.71 -15.93
CA LYS A 311 29.05 7.24 -15.92
C LYS A 311 28.29 6.80 -14.66
N PRO A 312 27.07 6.24 -14.81
CA PRO A 312 26.36 5.74 -13.66
C PRO A 312 27.23 4.64 -13.07
N ARG A 313 27.47 4.68 -11.76
CA ARG A 313 27.98 3.51 -11.08
C ARG A 313 27.05 2.37 -11.49
N ARG A 314 27.60 1.33 -12.13
CA ARG A 314 26.94 0.04 -12.18
C ARG A 314 26.85 -0.40 -10.73
N VAL A 315 25.77 0.00 -10.06
CA VAL A 315 25.17 -0.85 -9.05
C VAL A 315 25.05 -2.18 -9.78
N PRO A 316 25.76 -3.24 -9.36
CA PRO A 316 25.59 -4.54 -10.00
C PRO A 316 24.08 -4.74 -10.10
N ALA A 317 23.58 -4.93 -11.34
CA ALA A 317 22.15 -5.06 -11.61
C ALA A 317 21.58 -5.90 -10.48
N ARG A 318 20.72 -5.29 -9.63
CA ARG A 318 20.36 -5.84 -8.31
C ARG A 318 20.14 -7.33 -8.55
N PRO A 319 21.08 -8.20 -8.14
CA PRO A 319 21.19 -9.53 -8.69
C PRO A 319 19.84 -10.14 -8.46
N VAL A 320 19.08 -10.50 -9.52
CA VAL A 320 17.64 -10.86 -9.47
C VAL A 320 17.39 -11.39 -8.08
N THR A 321 16.91 -10.53 -7.17
CA THR A 321 17.09 -10.84 -5.75
C THR A 321 16.26 -12.06 -5.57
N ARG A 322 16.93 -13.19 -5.31
CA ARG A 322 16.22 -14.44 -5.07
C ARG A 322 15.28 -14.09 -3.95
N LYS A 323 13.99 -14.05 -4.27
CA LYS A 323 12.96 -13.65 -3.34
C LYS A 323 13.16 -14.48 -2.09
N ALA A 324 13.29 -13.81 -0.96
CA ALA A 324 13.59 -14.47 0.28
C ALA A 324 12.43 -15.42 0.62
N VAL A 325 12.75 -16.61 1.14
CA VAL A 325 11.73 -17.51 1.71
C VAL A 325 11.57 -17.22 3.20
N LYS A 326 12.64 -16.73 3.83
CA LYS A 326 12.69 -16.37 5.25
C LYS A 326 13.24 -14.96 5.43
N PRO A 327 12.77 -14.21 6.43
CA PRO A 327 13.31 -12.90 6.78
C PRO A 327 14.83 -12.97 7.06
N PRO A 328 15.64 -12.08 6.48
CA PRO A 328 17.10 -12.11 6.66
C PRO A 328 17.53 -11.72 8.07
N HIS A 329 16.76 -10.87 8.75
CA HIS A 329 16.92 -10.51 10.15
C HIS A 329 15.54 -10.46 10.81
N ARG A 330 15.49 -10.42 12.14
CA ARG A 330 14.22 -10.34 12.88
C ARG A 330 13.95 -8.90 13.29
N LEU A 331 12.72 -8.45 13.07
CA LEU A 331 12.19 -7.19 13.58
C LEU A 331 11.50 -7.44 14.92
N THR A 332 11.13 -6.38 15.61
CA THR A 332 10.48 -6.46 16.92
C THR A 332 9.00 -6.15 16.83
N SER A 333 8.18 -6.85 17.62
CA SER A 333 6.76 -6.54 17.75
C SER A 333 6.31 -6.42 19.19
N LEU A 334 5.18 -5.74 19.37
CA LEU A 334 4.40 -5.74 20.60
C LEU A 334 2.97 -6.14 20.25
N GLU A 335 2.43 -7.14 20.93
CA GLU A 335 1.12 -7.67 20.62
C GLU A 335 0.11 -7.40 21.72
N ILE A 336 -0.95 -6.66 21.37
CA ILE A 336 -2.08 -6.36 22.25
C ILE A 336 -3.29 -7.19 21.87
N CYS A 337 -4.12 -7.56 22.85
CA CYS A 337 -5.26 -8.46 22.64
C CYS A 337 -4.83 -9.77 21.95
N ALA A 338 -3.71 -10.34 22.38
CA ALA A 338 -3.02 -11.44 21.70
C ALA A 338 -3.86 -12.73 21.56
N GLY A 339 -4.90 -12.88 22.38
CA GLY A 339 -5.82 -14.01 22.35
C GLY A 339 -5.09 -15.34 22.50
N ALA A 340 -5.43 -16.31 21.63
CA ALA A 340 -4.79 -17.62 21.65
C ALA A 340 -3.44 -17.67 20.91
N GLY A 341 -2.94 -16.53 20.42
CA GLY A 341 -1.65 -16.43 19.72
C GLY A 341 -1.68 -16.70 18.23
N GLY A 342 -2.86 -16.69 17.59
CA GLY A 342 -2.94 -16.92 16.14
C GLY A 342 -2.19 -15.85 15.33
N GLN A 343 -2.42 -14.57 15.64
CA GLN A 343 -1.69 -13.46 15.02
C GLN A 343 -0.19 -13.51 15.35
N ALA A 344 0.13 -13.74 16.63
CA ALA A 344 1.51 -13.86 17.10
C ALA A 344 2.31 -14.94 16.40
N LEU A 345 1.70 -16.10 16.21
CA LEU A 345 2.34 -17.22 15.52
C LEU A 345 2.65 -16.87 14.06
N GLY A 346 1.73 -16.18 13.39
CA GLY A 346 1.95 -15.70 12.02
C GLY A 346 3.02 -14.62 11.93
N LEU A 347 3.01 -13.64 12.84
CA LEU A 347 4.02 -12.57 12.89
C LEU A 347 5.41 -13.13 13.21
N HIS A 348 5.49 -14.13 14.08
CA HIS A 348 6.74 -14.86 14.31
C HIS A 348 7.26 -15.51 13.03
N ALA A 349 6.40 -16.21 12.29
CA ALA A 349 6.78 -16.81 11.01
C ALA A 349 7.15 -15.75 9.94
N ALA A 350 6.66 -14.52 10.07
CA ALA A 350 7.00 -13.38 9.22
C ALA A 350 8.25 -12.61 9.65
N GLY A 351 8.92 -13.02 10.73
CA GLY A 351 10.19 -12.42 11.17
C GLY A 351 10.08 -11.41 12.29
N PHE A 352 8.95 -11.32 12.98
CA PHE A 352 8.79 -10.45 14.16
C PHE A 352 9.01 -11.24 15.46
N ASP A 353 9.80 -10.69 16.37
CA ASP A 353 9.97 -11.20 17.72
C ASP A 353 9.18 -10.34 18.70
N ALA A 354 8.21 -10.96 19.37
CA ALA A 354 7.36 -10.27 20.32
C ALA A 354 8.16 -9.92 21.60
N LEU A 355 8.30 -8.63 21.87
CA LEU A 355 8.86 -8.11 23.13
C LEU A 355 7.87 -8.23 24.29
N GLY A 356 6.58 -8.37 23.98
CA GLY A 356 5.53 -8.67 24.95
C GLY A 356 4.21 -9.01 24.26
N LEU A 357 3.48 -9.96 24.83
CA LEU A 357 2.13 -10.34 24.43
C LEU A 357 1.17 -10.01 25.58
N TYR A 358 0.23 -9.10 25.36
CA TYR A 358 -0.72 -8.61 26.35
C TYR A 358 -2.11 -9.18 26.09
N GLU A 359 -2.64 -9.91 27.06
CA GLU A 359 -3.94 -10.56 26.97
C GLU A 359 -4.66 -10.52 28.32
N LYS A 360 -5.84 -9.88 28.36
CA LYS A 360 -6.64 -9.74 29.59
C LYS A 360 -7.25 -11.07 30.05
N ASN A 361 -7.62 -11.95 29.12
CA ASN A 361 -8.27 -13.20 29.45
C ASN A 361 -7.25 -14.20 30.02
N PRO A 362 -7.39 -14.64 31.29
CA PRO A 362 -6.40 -15.49 31.92
C PRO A 362 -6.27 -16.87 31.26
N TYR A 363 -7.33 -17.37 30.61
CA TYR A 363 -7.25 -18.64 29.87
C TYR A 363 -6.50 -18.48 28.56
N ALA A 364 -6.68 -17.36 27.85
CA ALA A 364 -5.94 -17.08 26.63
C ALA A 364 -4.46 -16.78 26.93
N ALA A 365 -4.17 -16.01 27.99
CA ALA A 365 -2.81 -15.82 28.48
C ALA A 365 -2.16 -17.16 28.88
N LYS A 366 -2.87 -18.05 29.58
CA LYS A 366 -2.39 -19.40 29.89
C LYS A 366 -2.15 -20.25 28.64
N THR A 367 -2.99 -20.10 27.60
CA THR A 367 -2.77 -20.74 26.30
C THR A 367 -1.48 -20.26 25.65
N LEU A 368 -1.22 -18.95 25.61
CA LEU A 368 0.06 -18.42 25.12
C LEU A 368 1.25 -18.96 25.92
N ASP A 369 1.10 -19.04 27.24
CA ASP A 369 2.14 -19.48 28.17
C ASP A 369 2.47 -20.98 28.03
N MET A 370 1.49 -21.87 27.91
CA MET A 370 1.77 -23.31 27.89
C MET A 370 2.29 -23.84 26.54
N ASN A 371 2.15 -23.06 25.46
CA ASN A 371 2.58 -23.44 24.12
C ASN A 371 4.04 -23.04 23.83
N ARG A 372 4.41 -22.98 22.55
CA ARG A 372 5.74 -22.57 22.08
C ARG A 372 6.06 -21.14 22.53
N TRP A 373 7.34 -20.86 22.75
CA TRP A 373 7.76 -19.53 23.23
C TRP A 373 7.65 -18.49 22.11
N LEU A 374 6.60 -17.67 22.16
CA LEU A 374 6.40 -16.51 21.29
C LEU A 374 7.06 -15.24 21.86
N GLY A 375 7.13 -15.14 23.19
CA GLY A 375 7.64 -13.98 23.91
C GLY A 375 7.10 -13.93 25.35
N PRO A 376 7.44 -12.89 26.12
CA PRO A 376 6.89 -12.67 27.46
C PRO A 376 5.38 -12.47 27.41
N VAL A 377 4.63 -13.27 28.17
CA VAL A 377 3.17 -13.18 28.24
C VAL A 377 2.76 -12.38 29.47
N HIS A 378 1.94 -11.35 29.26
CA HIS A 378 1.39 -10.49 30.30
C HIS A 378 -0.13 -10.65 30.35
N CYS A 379 -0.62 -11.27 31.42
CA CYS A 379 -2.05 -11.36 31.71
C CYS A 379 -2.55 -10.02 32.28
N ALA A 380 -2.79 -9.03 31.42
CA ALA A 380 -3.10 -7.66 31.82
C ALA A 380 -4.16 -7.01 30.91
N ASP A 381 -4.91 -6.06 31.47
CA ASP A 381 -5.74 -5.14 30.68
C ASP A 381 -4.85 -4.03 30.13
N ILE A 382 -4.83 -3.84 28.80
CA ILE A 382 -3.99 -2.83 28.16
C ILE A 382 -4.28 -1.41 28.64
N ARG A 383 -5.48 -1.15 29.18
CA ARG A 383 -5.89 0.12 29.79
C ARG A 383 -5.04 0.52 31.01
N GLU A 384 -4.48 -0.47 31.69
CA GLU A 384 -3.78 -0.30 32.96
C GLU A 384 -2.26 -0.43 32.80
N VAL A 385 -1.79 -0.64 31.56
CA VAL A 385 -0.37 -0.82 31.25
C VAL A 385 0.20 0.47 30.68
N ASP A 386 1.38 0.84 31.18
CA ASP A 386 2.25 1.86 30.59
C ASP A 386 3.20 1.20 29.58
N PHE A 387 3.08 1.61 28.31
CA PHE A 387 3.88 1.10 27.22
C PHE A 387 5.05 2.02 26.84
N THR A 388 5.26 3.14 27.53
CA THR A 388 6.33 4.10 27.21
C THR A 388 7.73 3.48 27.27
N ARG A 389 7.92 2.43 28.08
CA ARG A 389 9.16 1.63 28.12
C ARG A 389 9.56 0.97 26.80
N TYR A 390 8.62 0.83 25.86
CA TYR A 390 8.87 0.27 24.53
C TYR A 390 9.14 1.34 23.47
N ARG A 391 9.21 2.62 23.87
CA ARG A 391 9.42 3.73 22.95
C ARG A 391 10.73 3.59 22.18
N GLY A 392 10.64 3.64 20.85
CA GLY A 392 11.80 3.63 19.95
C GLY A 392 12.45 2.25 19.75
N VAL A 393 11.91 1.18 20.35
CA VAL A 393 12.51 -0.17 20.28
C VAL A 393 11.58 -1.23 19.68
N VAL A 394 10.36 -0.84 19.29
CA VAL A 394 9.37 -1.70 18.64
C VAL A 394 9.18 -1.27 17.19
N ASP A 395 9.33 -2.21 16.25
CA ASP A 395 9.06 -1.94 14.83
C ASP A 395 7.55 -2.00 14.52
N LEU A 396 6.83 -2.94 15.15
CA LEU A 396 5.42 -3.20 14.89
C LEU A 396 4.57 -3.34 16.16
N VAL A 397 3.53 -2.51 16.32
CA VAL A 397 2.44 -2.81 17.28
C VAL A 397 1.31 -3.53 16.55
N ALA A 398 0.88 -4.68 17.05
CA ALA A 398 -0.13 -5.49 16.39
C ALA A 398 -1.20 -6.03 17.35
N GLY A 399 -2.40 -6.35 16.83
CA GLY A 399 -3.44 -6.99 17.64
C GLY A 399 -4.78 -7.20 16.95
N GLY A 400 -5.51 -8.24 17.37
CA GLY A 400 -6.91 -8.45 17.00
C GLY A 400 -7.81 -7.63 17.93
N VAL A 401 -7.85 -6.31 17.71
CA VAL A 401 -8.49 -5.38 18.65
C VAL A 401 -10.01 -5.54 18.60
N PRO A 402 -10.66 -5.86 19.73
CA PRO A 402 -12.10 -6.06 19.74
C PRO A 402 -12.83 -4.74 19.42
N CYS A 403 -13.78 -4.83 18.49
CA CYS A 403 -14.65 -3.72 18.09
C CYS A 403 -16.12 -4.13 18.25
N GLN A 404 -16.47 -4.58 19.46
CA GLN A 404 -17.80 -5.10 19.76
C GLN A 404 -18.97 -4.09 19.70
N PRO A 405 -18.82 -2.77 19.90
CA PRO A 405 -19.96 -1.84 19.82
C PRO A 405 -20.41 -1.49 18.39
N HIS A 406 -19.67 -1.91 17.38
CA HIS A 406 -19.84 -1.51 15.98
C HIS A 406 -20.28 -2.64 15.04
N SER A 407 -20.42 -3.87 15.58
CA SER A 407 -20.98 -5.00 14.83
C SER A 407 -22.51 -4.90 14.78
N THR A 408 -23.11 -5.29 13.66
CA THR A 408 -24.54 -5.23 13.33
C THR A 408 -25.47 -6.00 14.31
N ILE A 409 -24.94 -6.56 15.41
CA ILE A 409 -25.62 -7.40 16.40
C ILE A 409 -25.24 -6.97 17.84
N GLY A 410 -25.40 -5.68 18.18
CA GLY A 410 -25.17 -5.14 19.53
C GLY A 410 -26.08 -3.96 19.87
N LYS A 411 -26.38 -3.76 21.17
CA LYS A 411 -27.04 -2.53 21.65
C LYS A 411 -26.13 -1.34 21.32
N LYS A 412 -26.68 -0.34 20.64
CA LYS A 412 -26.01 0.85 20.11
C LYS A 412 -25.45 1.77 21.22
N GLU A 413 -24.46 1.31 21.99
CA GLU A 413 -23.76 2.13 23.00
C GLU A 413 -22.49 2.82 22.46
N GLY A 414 -22.07 2.46 21.24
CA GLY A 414 -21.06 3.21 20.46
C GLY A 414 -19.76 3.47 21.23
N ARG A 415 -19.33 4.74 21.26
CA ARG A 415 -18.08 5.24 21.88
C ARG A 415 -17.98 5.07 23.41
N HIS A 416 -19.08 4.77 24.10
CA HIS A 416 -19.09 4.63 25.57
C HIS A 416 -19.08 3.17 26.04
N ASP A 417 -18.94 2.23 25.12
CA ASP A 417 -18.87 0.80 25.46
C ASP A 417 -17.45 0.43 25.91
N GLU A 418 -17.32 -0.06 27.13
CA GLU A 418 -16.08 -0.55 27.74
C GLU A 418 -15.40 -1.71 26.97
N ARG A 419 -15.92 -2.13 25.81
CA ARG A 419 -15.34 -3.18 24.96
C ARG A 419 -14.73 -2.62 23.67
N ASP A 420 -14.82 -1.31 23.44
CA ASP A 420 -13.99 -0.62 22.45
C ASP A 420 -12.58 -0.43 23.01
N LEU A 421 -11.61 -1.05 22.35
CA LEU A 421 -10.19 -0.94 22.69
C LEU A 421 -9.37 -0.26 21.59
N PHE A 422 -9.99 0.25 20.53
CA PHE A 422 -9.26 0.90 19.45
C PHE A 422 -8.67 2.25 19.87
N MET A 423 -9.37 3.01 20.72
CA MET A 423 -8.79 4.23 21.31
C MET A 423 -7.62 3.90 22.25
N GLU A 424 -7.68 2.78 22.95
CA GLU A 424 -6.53 2.27 23.72
C GLU A 424 -5.40 1.83 22.80
N ALA A 425 -5.70 1.22 21.65
CA ALA A 425 -4.70 0.90 20.65
C ALA A 425 -4.02 2.16 20.08
N VAL A 426 -4.77 3.27 19.89
CA VAL A 426 -4.18 4.59 19.56
C VAL A 426 -3.22 5.03 20.67
N ARG A 427 -3.64 4.95 21.95
CA ARG A 427 -2.77 5.29 23.10
C ARG A 427 -1.50 4.43 23.13
N VAL A 428 -1.61 3.12 22.91
CA VAL A 428 -0.43 2.24 22.84
C VAL A 428 0.50 2.67 21.71
N VAL A 429 -0.02 2.99 20.53
CA VAL A 429 0.79 3.46 19.39
C VAL A 429 1.43 4.82 19.68
N GLU A 430 0.72 5.71 20.39
CA GLU A 430 1.25 7.00 20.87
C GLU A 430 2.37 6.82 21.89
N GLU A 431 2.21 5.92 22.86
CA GLU A 431 3.20 5.62 23.92
C GLU A 431 4.44 4.93 23.37
N VAL A 432 4.25 3.90 22.54
CA VAL A 432 5.31 3.04 21.97
C VAL A 432 6.03 3.70 20.80
N GLN A 433 5.36 4.55 20.04
CA GLN A 433 5.90 5.10 18.80
C GLN A 433 6.57 4.01 17.89
N PRO A 434 5.84 2.97 17.42
CA PRO A 434 6.37 1.97 16.49
C PRO A 434 6.51 2.48 15.04
N LYS A 435 7.36 1.87 14.21
CA LYS A 435 7.47 2.23 12.79
C LYS A 435 6.18 1.93 12.01
N ALA A 436 5.46 0.88 12.42
CA ALA A 436 4.18 0.48 11.84
C ALA A 436 3.20 -0.04 12.90
N PHE A 437 1.91 -0.07 12.55
CA PHE A 437 0.90 -0.81 13.31
C PHE A 437 0.08 -1.75 12.40
N PHE A 438 -0.45 -2.83 12.98
CA PHE A 438 -1.35 -3.78 12.32
C PHE A 438 -2.46 -4.27 13.25
N PHE A 439 -3.64 -3.69 13.06
CA PHE A 439 -4.84 -4.08 13.80
C PHE A 439 -5.81 -4.88 12.93
N GLU A 440 -6.15 -6.09 13.37
CA GLU A 440 -7.15 -6.92 12.71
C GLU A 440 -8.54 -6.70 13.30
N ASN A 441 -9.56 -6.79 12.44
CA ASN A 441 -10.95 -6.73 12.85
C ASN A 441 -11.87 -7.49 11.87
N VAL A 442 -13.14 -7.62 12.23
CA VAL A 442 -14.18 -8.21 11.38
C VAL A 442 -14.59 -7.26 10.24
N GLU A 443 -15.11 -7.82 9.15
CA GLU A 443 -15.61 -7.07 7.97
C GLU A 443 -16.65 -5.99 8.33
N GLY A 444 -17.41 -6.18 9.41
CA GLY A 444 -18.33 -5.18 9.96
C GLY A 444 -17.68 -3.82 10.23
N PHE A 445 -16.38 -3.78 10.53
CA PHE A 445 -15.62 -2.54 10.73
C PHE A 445 -15.64 -1.62 9.50
N ALA A 446 -15.63 -2.19 8.29
CA ALA A 446 -15.66 -1.45 7.03
C ALA A 446 -17.08 -1.00 6.61
N GLN A 447 -18.13 -1.35 7.37
CA GLN A 447 -19.51 -1.00 7.03
C GLN A 447 -19.84 0.48 7.26
N LYS A 448 -20.90 0.96 6.58
CA LYS A 448 -21.35 2.36 6.57
C LYS A 448 -21.67 2.94 7.95
N ASP A 449 -22.18 2.12 8.86
CA ASP A 449 -22.55 2.56 10.21
C ASP A 449 -21.33 2.96 11.06
N ASN A 450 -20.13 2.56 10.65
CA ASN A 450 -18.87 2.82 11.35
C ASN A 450 -18.01 3.90 10.69
N THR A 451 -18.51 4.56 9.65
CA THR A 451 -17.77 5.55 8.86
C THR A 451 -17.28 6.73 9.69
N GLY A 452 -18.12 7.28 10.57
CA GLY A 452 -17.72 8.39 11.45
C GLY A 452 -16.61 7.99 12.41
N TYR A 453 -16.71 6.78 12.98
CA TYR A 453 -15.72 6.22 13.89
C TYR A 453 -14.37 5.98 13.21
N ARG A 454 -14.36 5.38 12.01
CA ARG A 454 -13.14 5.23 11.22
C ARG A 454 -12.49 6.58 10.93
N ALA A 455 -13.27 7.58 10.50
CA ALA A 455 -12.74 8.91 10.22
C ALA A 455 -12.03 9.54 11.45
N ASP A 456 -12.52 9.30 12.67
CA ASP A 456 -11.85 9.77 13.89
C ASP A 456 -10.55 9.00 14.18
N LEU A 457 -10.52 7.68 13.94
CA LEU A 457 -9.30 6.88 14.07
C LEU A 457 -8.23 7.32 13.07
N PHE A 458 -8.59 7.51 11.80
CA PHE A 458 -7.68 8.03 10.78
C PHE A 458 -7.12 9.40 11.17
N ALA A 459 -7.96 10.30 11.67
CA ALA A 459 -7.50 11.62 12.13
C ALA A 459 -6.49 11.48 13.28
N LYS A 460 -6.78 10.64 14.28
CA LYS A 460 -5.86 10.43 15.41
C LYS A 460 -4.52 9.82 15.00
N PHE A 461 -4.51 8.83 14.11
CA PHE A 461 -3.25 8.27 13.61
C PHE A 461 -2.49 9.26 12.74
N ALA A 462 -3.19 10.07 11.94
CA ALA A 462 -2.56 11.15 11.16
C ALA A 462 -1.95 12.23 12.08
N ASP A 463 -2.62 12.61 13.16
CA ASP A 463 -2.09 13.54 14.17
C ASP A 463 -0.81 13.01 14.85
N LEU A 464 -0.67 11.68 14.94
CA LEU A 464 0.54 10.99 15.42
C LEU A 464 1.61 10.78 14.32
N GLY A 465 1.39 11.28 13.10
CA GLY A 465 2.32 11.18 11.98
C GLY A 465 2.24 9.88 11.17
N TYR A 466 1.15 9.11 11.27
CA TYR A 466 1.00 7.86 10.51
C TYR A 466 0.11 8.04 9.29
N GLU A 467 0.59 7.57 8.14
CA GLU A 467 -0.28 7.28 7.00
C GLU A 467 -0.86 5.88 7.15
N SER A 468 -2.18 5.76 7.01
CA SER A 468 -2.86 4.49 7.27
C SER A 468 -3.95 4.19 6.25
N GLN A 469 -4.26 2.91 6.09
CA GLN A 469 -5.28 2.41 5.19
C GLN A 469 -5.89 1.10 5.71
N VAL A 470 -7.13 0.85 5.32
CA VAL A 470 -7.89 -0.34 5.66
C VAL A 470 -7.98 -1.27 4.46
N PHE A 471 -7.62 -2.54 4.65
CA PHE A 471 -7.59 -3.56 3.60
C PHE A 471 -8.47 -4.75 3.96
N SER A 472 -9.28 -5.22 3.00
CA SER A 472 -10.05 -6.46 3.14
C SER A 472 -9.28 -7.64 2.57
N PHE A 473 -9.34 -8.79 3.25
CA PHE A 473 -8.65 -10.01 2.85
C PHE A 473 -9.37 -11.26 3.37
N TYR A 474 -9.22 -12.38 2.68
CA TYR A 474 -9.94 -13.62 2.97
C TYR A 474 -8.99 -14.73 3.37
N GLY A 475 -9.37 -15.54 4.35
CA GLY A 475 -8.56 -16.71 4.73
C GLY A 475 -8.35 -17.67 3.57
N SER A 476 -9.37 -17.84 2.72
CA SER A 476 -9.29 -18.73 1.57
C SER A 476 -8.28 -18.31 0.51
N ASP A 477 -7.91 -17.03 0.47
CA ASP A 477 -6.88 -16.54 -0.46
C ASP A 477 -5.49 -17.09 -0.11
N TYR A 478 -5.32 -17.64 1.09
CA TYR A 478 -4.07 -18.21 1.59
C TYR A 478 -4.22 -19.71 1.91
N GLY A 479 -5.20 -20.39 1.31
CA GLY A 479 -5.41 -21.83 1.46
C GLY A 479 -6.08 -22.27 2.77
N LEU A 480 -6.65 -21.34 3.54
CA LEU A 480 -7.48 -21.70 4.68
C LEU A 480 -8.78 -22.37 4.18
N PRO A 481 -9.22 -23.50 4.75
CA PRO A 481 -10.45 -24.20 4.34
C PRO A 481 -11.73 -23.51 4.82
N GLN A 482 -11.72 -22.17 4.87
CA GLN A 482 -12.80 -21.31 5.30
C GLN A 482 -12.79 -20.00 4.51
N LEU A 483 -13.96 -19.40 4.24
CA LEU A 483 -14.03 -18.08 3.59
C LEU A 483 -13.40 -16.95 4.44
N ARG A 484 -13.73 -16.91 5.73
CA ARG A 484 -13.19 -15.99 6.76
C ARG A 484 -12.73 -14.60 6.24
N PRO A 485 -13.66 -13.72 5.83
CA PRO A 485 -13.33 -12.34 5.49
C PRO A 485 -12.86 -11.58 6.74
N ARG A 486 -11.79 -10.80 6.60
CA ARG A 486 -11.19 -9.95 7.64
C ARG A 486 -10.76 -8.62 7.08
N VAL A 487 -10.52 -7.70 8.01
CA VAL A 487 -10.03 -6.36 7.73
C VAL A 487 -8.72 -6.14 8.48
N ALA A 488 -7.72 -5.65 7.76
CA ALA A 488 -6.43 -5.22 8.30
C ALA A 488 -6.38 -3.70 8.26
N PHE A 489 -6.25 -3.06 9.42
CA PHE A 489 -5.96 -1.64 9.54
C PHE A 489 -4.47 -1.47 9.79
N ILE A 490 -3.77 -0.90 8.80
CA ILE A 490 -2.32 -0.82 8.77
C ILE A 490 -1.93 0.64 8.62
N GLY A 491 -0.89 1.07 9.33
CA GLY A 491 -0.29 2.38 9.13
C GLY A 491 1.20 2.38 9.39
N PHE A 492 1.88 3.34 8.77
CA PHE A 492 3.33 3.53 8.83
C PHE A 492 3.63 4.98 9.21
N ARG A 493 4.64 5.18 10.07
CA ARG A 493 5.11 6.52 10.43
C ARG A 493 6.08 7.08 9.40
N ASP A 494 7.11 6.30 9.09
CA ASP A 494 8.32 6.81 8.42
C ASP A 494 8.31 6.58 6.90
N ILE A 495 7.32 5.84 6.39
CA ILE A 495 7.17 5.57 4.95
C ILE A 495 5.73 5.89 4.50
N PRO A 496 5.55 6.38 3.27
CA PRO A 496 4.22 6.57 2.69
C PRO A 496 3.46 5.24 2.55
N ILE A 497 2.15 5.24 2.84
CA ILE A 497 1.33 4.02 2.78
C ILE A 497 1.30 3.38 1.38
N ILE A 498 1.55 4.18 0.32
CA ILE A 498 1.61 3.70 -1.07
C ILE A 498 2.77 2.72 -1.33
N GLN A 499 3.79 2.69 -0.47
CA GLN A 499 4.88 1.71 -0.55
C GLN A 499 4.46 0.33 -0.03
N PHE A 500 3.44 0.27 0.83
CA PHE A 500 2.86 -0.99 1.28
C PHE A 500 1.99 -1.61 0.18
N ARG A 501 2.14 -2.92 0.00
CA ARG A 501 1.30 -3.72 -0.89
C ARG A 501 0.75 -4.89 -0.12
N MET A 502 -0.56 -5.09 -0.19
CA MET A 502 -1.17 -6.32 0.33
C MET A 502 -0.49 -7.56 -0.30
N PRO A 503 -0.32 -8.64 0.46
CA PRO A 503 0.31 -9.86 -0.04
C PRO A 503 -0.49 -10.43 -1.23
N PRO A 504 0.17 -11.11 -2.18
CA PRO A 504 -0.51 -11.77 -3.28
C PRO A 504 -1.50 -12.82 -2.77
N VAL A 505 -2.57 -13.03 -3.52
CA VAL A 505 -3.56 -14.08 -3.25
C VAL A 505 -3.18 -15.36 -3.99
N PHE A 506 -3.57 -16.51 -3.45
CA PHE A 506 -3.34 -17.84 -4.00
C PHE A 506 -4.65 -18.61 -4.24
N PRO A 507 -5.48 -18.20 -5.21
CA PRO A 507 -6.76 -18.86 -5.48
C PRO A 507 -6.61 -20.33 -5.86
N ALA A 508 -5.44 -20.76 -6.37
CA ALA A 508 -5.18 -22.15 -6.71
C ALA A 508 -5.01 -23.07 -5.49
N TRP A 509 -4.82 -22.51 -4.29
CA TRP A 509 -4.66 -23.28 -3.05
C TRP A 509 -6.02 -23.63 -2.40
N GLU A 510 -7.07 -23.81 -3.19
CA GLU A 510 -8.41 -24.11 -2.65
C GLU A 510 -8.39 -25.43 -1.88
N LYS A 511 -8.27 -25.33 -0.56
CA LYS A 511 -8.36 -26.48 0.35
C LYS A 511 -9.78 -26.61 0.85
N THR A 512 -10.34 -27.80 0.73
CA THR A 512 -11.69 -28.09 1.22
C THR A 512 -11.68 -28.50 2.69
N VAL A 513 -12.84 -28.41 3.35
CA VAL A 513 -13.03 -28.91 4.72
C VAL A 513 -12.74 -30.40 4.79
N GLY A 514 -13.20 -31.16 3.79
CA GLY A 514 -12.97 -32.60 3.67
C GLY A 514 -11.49 -32.94 3.63
N GLU A 515 -10.73 -32.30 2.76
CA GLU A 515 -9.27 -32.51 2.65
C GLU A 515 -8.52 -32.09 3.92
N ALA A 516 -8.91 -30.98 4.54
CA ALA A 516 -8.23 -30.46 5.72
C ALA A 516 -8.43 -31.31 6.99
N LEU A 517 -9.54 -32.05 7.07
CA LEU A 517 -9.92 -32.82 8.25
C LEU A 517 -9.88 -34.34 8.05
N LEU A 518 -9.56 -34.84 6.85
CA LEU A 518 -9.64 -36.26 6.51
C LEU A 518 -8.86 -37.15 7.51
N ASP A 519 -7.63 -36.77 7.85
CA ASP A 519 -6.79 -37.45 8.83
C ASP A 519 -7.41 -37.40 10.25
N ILE A 520 -7.91 -36.24 10.67
CA ILE A 520 -8.52 -36.05 11.99
C ILE A 520 -9.79 -36.89 12.12
N VAL A 521 -10.67 -36.92 11.12
CA VAL A 521 -11.93 -37.68 11.21
C VAL A 521 -11.69 -39.18 11.26
N MET A 522 -10.59 -39.68 10.69
CA MET A 522 -10.18 -41.09 10.76
C MET A 522 -9.46 -41.46 12.07
N SER A 523 -9.01 -40.48 12.85
CA SER A 523 -8.18 -40.71 14.05
C SER A 523 -8.83 -41.58 15.14
N ASN A 524 -10.16 -41.69 15.16
CA ASN A 524 -10.91 -42.53 16.10
C ASN A 524 -11.44 -43.82 15.43
N GLY A 525 -10.86 -44.24 14.30
CA GLY A 525 -11.16 -45.50 13.65
C GLY A 525 -12.33 -45.48 12.67
N TRP A 526 -12.79 -44.31 12.22
CA TRP A 526 -13.76 -44.23 11.12
C TRP A 526 -13.13 -44.75 9.83
N GLU A 527 -13.83 -45.66 9.15
CA GLU A 527 -13.30 -46.41 8.03
C GLU A 527 -12.89 -45.49 6.86
N ARG A 528 -11.69 -45.71 6.31
CA ARG A 528 -11.10 -44.88 5.24
C ARG A 528 -12.07 -44.61 4.08
N GLU A 529 -12.66 -45.67 3.52
CA GLU A 529 -13.58 -45.54 2.38
C GLU A 529 -14.78 -44.63 2.70
N ARG A 530 -15.29 -44.70 3.94
CA ARG A 530 -16.39 -43.85 4.42
C ARG A 530 -15.94 -42.41 4.62
N ALA A 531 -14.79 -42.20 5.24
CA ALA A 531 -14.23 -40.87 5.46
C ALA A 531 -13.86 -40.16 4.14
N GLU A 532 -13.23 -40.87 3.19
CA GLU A 532 -12.93 -40.36 1.85
C GLU A 532 -14.21 -40.05 1.06
N THR A 533 -15.25 -40.88 1.20
CA THR A 533 -16.56 -40.60 0.60
C THR A 533 -17.21 -39.36 1.23
N TRP A 534 -17.16 -39.22 2.56
CA TRP A 534 -17.63 -38.02 3.25
C TRP A 534 -16.91 -36.76 2.75
N ALA A 535 -15.57 -36.80 2.70
CA ALA A 535 -14.74 -35.69 2.27
C ALA A 535 -15.06 -35.27 0.83
N ARG A 536 -15.18 -36.24 -0.09
CA ARG A 536 -15.43 -35.98 -1.52
C ARG A 536 -16.88 -35.57 -1.83
N VAL A 537 -17.87 -36.14 -1.14
CA VAL A 537 -19.29 -35.95 -1.49
C VAL A 537 -19.93 -34.82 -0.70
N TYR A 538 -19.62 -34.68 0.58
CA TYR A 538 -20.31 -33.74 1.47
C TYR A 538 -19.46 -32.51 1.79
N ALA A 539 -18.18 -32.72 2.10
CA ALA A 539 -17.26 -31.68 2.59
C ALA A 539 -16.24 -31.18 1.54
N ASN A 540 -16.48 -31.43 0.25
CA ASN A 540 -15.63 -31.00 -0.87
C ASN A 540 -15.89 -29.52 -1.25
N ARG A 541 -15.78 -28.64 -0.25
CA ARG A 541 -15.95 -27.19 -0.35
C ARG A 541 -15.32 -26.48 0.83
N ARG A 542 -15.15 -25.16 0.73
CA ARG A 542 -14.74 -24.30 1.84
C ARG A 542 -15.85 -24.20 2.89
N GLY A 543 -15.46 -24.14 4.16
CA GLY A 543 -16.37 -23.89 5.27
C GLY A 543 -16.78 -22.41 5.36
N SER A 544 -17.95 -22.17 5.97
CA SER A 544 -18.28 -20.82 6.43
C SER A 544 -17.38 -20.44 7.62
N THR A 545 -17.35 -19.16 8.00
CA THR A 545 -16.52 -18.70 9.12
C THR A 545 -16.93 -19.36 10.42
N ILE A 546 -15.99 -20.02 11.10
CA ILE A 546 -16.18 -20.52 12.45
C ILE A 546 -16.27 -19.36 13.45
N VAL A 547 -17.26 -19.40 14.36
CA VAL A 547 -17.53 -18.35 15.37
C VAL A 547 -17.60 -18.90 16.80
N GLY A 548 -17.11 -18.11 17.76
CA GLY A 548 -17.03 -18.52 19.17
C GLY A 548 -18.28 -18.24 20.01
N GLY A 549 -19.15 -17.35 19.53
CA GLY A 549 -20.25 -16.76 20.32
C GLY A 549 -19.77 -15.67 21.28
N SER A 550 -20.69 -14.82 21.78
CA SER A 550 -20.36 -13.79 22.78
C SER A 550 -20.42 -14.34 24.20
N GLU A 551 -19.67 -13.74 25.14
CA GLU A 551 -19.65 -14.15 26.56
C GLU A 551 -21.04 -14.15 27.18
N ARG A 552 -21.88 -13.16 26.81
CA ARG A 552 -23.25 -12.98 27.30
C ARG A 552 -24.25 -13.97 26.69
N SER A 553 -24.00 -14.48 25.49
CA SER A 553 -24.96 -15.32 24.77
C SER A 553 -24.94 -16.80 25.18
N GLY A 554 -23.88 -17.26 25.86
CA GLY A 554 -23.73 -18.66 26.29
C GLY A 554 -23.69 -19.71 25.16
N ARG A 555 -23.59 -19.27 23.89
CA ARG A 555 -23.77 -20.15 22.71
C ARG A 555 -22.64 -21.18 22.57
N GLN A 556 -23.04 -22.42 22.31
CA GLN A 556 -22.11 -23.55 22.10
C GLN A 556 -21.71 -23.76 20.64
N SER A 557 -22.43 -23.18 19.68
CA SER A 557 -22.17 -23.39 18.25
C SER A 557 -20.85 -22.80 17.76
N PHE A 558 -20.15 -23.51 16.87
CA PHE A 558 -19.05 -23.00 16.04
C PHE A 558 -19.54 -22.29 14.78
N SER A 559 -20.86 -22.17 14.58
CA SER A 559 -21.46 -21.50 13.43
C SER A 559 -22.34 -20.31 13.84
N ALA A 560 -22.40 -19.29 12.99
CA ALA A 560 -23.43 -18.28 13.08
C ALA A 560 -24.80 -18.93 12.75
N ASN A 561 -25.89 -18.43 13.34
CA ASN A 561 -27.23 -19.02 13.18
C ASN A 561 -27.63 -19.19 11.69
N LEU A 562 -27.29 -18.20 10.86
CA LEU A 562 -27.60 -18.20 9.42
C LEU A 562 -26.75 -19.18 8.60
N ARG A 563 -25.72 -19.79 9.20
CA ARG A 563 -24.73 -20.64 8.53
C ARG A 563 -24.70 -22.08 9.08
N ILE A 564 -25.60 -22.42 10.01
CA ILE A 564 -25.68 -23.77 10.61
C ILE A 564 -25.94 -24.81 9.53
N LYS A 565 -26.81 -24.49 8.56
CA LYS A 565 -27.15 -25.38 7.45
C LYS A 565 -25.91 -25.72 6.60
N ASP A 566 -25.04 -24.75 6.34
CA ASP A 566 -23.82 -24.95 5.54
C ASP A 566 -22.94 -26.06 6.14
N TRP A 567 -22.79 -26.10 7.47
CA TRP A 567 -22.04 -27.15 8.16
C TRP A 567 -22.78 -28.50 8.17
N LEU A 568 -24.09 -28.50 8.41
CA LEU A 568 -24.90 -29.72 8.39
C LEU A 568 -24.90 -30.38 7.01
N ASP A 569 -24.94 -29.60 5.94
CA ASP A 569 -24.87 -30.06 4.55
C ASP A 569 -23.48 -30.67 4.24
N MET A 570 -22.44 -30.30 4.99
CA MET A 570 -21.12 -30.95 4.97
C MET A 570 -21.02 -32.16 5.89
N GLY A 571 -22.11 -32.56 6.55
CA GLY A 571 -22.09 -33.67 7.51
C GLY A 571 -21.40 -33.34 8.83
N ILE A 572 -21.31 -32.06 9.20
CA ILE A 572 -20.75 -31.61 10.49
C ILE A 572 -21.85 -30.88 11.27
N ASP A 573 -22.14 -31.31 12.50
CA ASP A 573 -23.01 -30.59 13.43
C ASP A 573 -22.21 -29.47 14.13
N PRO A 574 -22.50 -28.19 13.83
CA PRO A 574 -21.77 -27.08 14.43
C PRO A 574 -22.21 -26.77 15.86
N ASN A 575 -23.35 -27.30 16.32
CA ASN A 575 -23.96 -26.92 17.59
C ASN A 575 -23.44 -27.74 18.78
N GLY A 576 -23.04 -28.98 18.52
CA GLY A 576 -22.44 -29.87 19.51
C GLY A 576 -20.91 -29.89 19.43
N MET A 577 -20.28 -30.23 20.56
CA MET A 577 -18.84 -30.52 20.64
C MET A 577 -18.62 -31.95 21.15
N ALA A 578 -17.85 -32.74 20.42
CA ALA A 578 -17.41 -34.07 20.81
C ALA A 578 -15.96 -34.05 21.33
N ASP A 579 -15.61 -35.04 22.15
CA ASP A 579 -14.24 -35.25 22.63
C ASP A 579 -13.36 -35.95 21.59
N LYS A 580 -13.96 -36.82 20.77
CA LYS A 580 -13.27 -37.64 19.79
C LYS A 580 -13.89 -37.49 18.41
N ALA A 581 -13.09 -37.79 17.40
CA ALA A 581 -13.54 -37.93 16.03
C ALA A 581 -14.62 -39.04 15.89
N PRO A 582 -15.34 -39.12 14.75
CA PRO A 582 -16.37 -40.13 14.54
C PRO A 582 -15.87 -41.56 14.86
N PRO A 583 -16.67 -42.38 15.56
CA PRO A 583 -16.29 -43.75 15.90
C PRO A 583 -16.34 -44.68 14.68
N PRO A 584 -15.79 -45.90 14.77
CA PRO A 584 -15.95 -46.92 13.74
C PRO A 584 -17.43 -47.19 13.43
N GLY A 585 -17.76 -47.38 12.16
CA GLY A 585 -19.13 -47.62 11.71
C GLY A 585 -20.02 -46.38 11.62
N HIS A 586 -19.52 -45.17 11.94
CA HIS A 586 -20.30 -43.93 11.80
C HIS A 586 -20.87 -43.79 10.36
N PRO A 587 -22.18 -43.55 10.20
CA PRO A 587 -22.78 -43.44 8.87
C PRO A 587 -22.34 -42.17 8.13
N VAL A 588 -21.94 -42.30 6.87
CA VAL A 588 -21.47 -41.18 6.01
C VAL A 588 -22.54 -40.09 5.86
N ASN A 589 -23.82 -40.47 5.83
CA ASN A 589 -24.94 -39.56 5.64
C ASN A 589 -25.47 -38.94 6.95
N LYS A 590 -24.83 -39.19 8.09
CA LYS A 590 -25.23 -38.60 9.38
C LYS A 590 -24.19 -37.59 9.86
N PRO A 591 -24.61 -36.37 10.27
CA PRO A 591 -23.68 -35.40 10.81
C PRO A 591 -22.96 -35.88 12.08
N PHE A 592 -21.68 -35.56 12.21
CA PHE A 592 -20.91 -35.70 13.46
C PHE A 592 -20.57 -34.33 14.05
N LYS A 593 -20.36 -34.27 15.36
CA LYS A 593 -20.06 -33.00 16.07
C LYS A 593 -18.60 -32.58 15.85
N PHE A 594 -18.34 -31.27 15.87
CA PHE A 594 -16.97 -30.76 15.91
C PHE A 594 -16.18 -31.29 17.10
N THR A 595 -14.88 -31.44 16.91
CA THR A 595 -13.90 -31.50 18.00
C THR A 595 -13.11 -30.19 18.07
N LEU A 596 -12.42 -29.94 19.18
CA LEU A 596 -11.52 -28.77 19.29
C LEU A 596 -10.37 -28.85 18.28
N ALA A 597 -9.82 -30.04 18.05
CA ALA A 597 -8.77 -30.28 17.07
C ALA A 597 -9.21 -29.92 15.64
N MET A 598 -10.43 -30.30 15.25
CA MET A 598 -10.99 -29.90 13.95
C MET A 598 -11.10 -28.38 13.82
N GLY A 599 -11.61 -27.70 14.86
CA GLY A 599 -11.72 -26.24 14.86
C GLY A 599 -10.36 -25.55 14.76
N ALA A 600 -9.36 -26.03 15.51
CA ALA A 600 -8.00 -25.50 15.51
C ALA A 600 -7.32 -25.68 14.13
N ARG A 601 -7.44 -26.87 13.53
CA ARG A 601 -6.93 -27.18 12.18
C ARG A 601 -7.57 -26.29 11.12
N LEU A 602 -8.89 -26.12 11.16
CA LEU A 602 -9.59 -25.25 10.20
C LEU A 602 -9.13 -23.79 10.34
N GLN A 603 -8.72 -23.35 11.52
CA GLN A 603 -8.14 -22.02 11.79
C GLN A 603 -6.64 -21.93 11.49
N GLY A 604 -5.99 -23.02 11.06
CA GLY A 604 -4.58 -23.05 10.69
C GLY A 604 -3.61 -23.06 11.88
N PHE A 605 -4.06 -23.43 13.08
CA PHE A 605 -3.14 -23.69 14.19
C PHE A 605 -2.37 -25.01 13.96
N PRO A 606 -1.12 -25.12 14.44
CA PRO A 606 -0.42 -26.39 14.54
C PRO A 606 -1.21 -27.41 15.38
N ASP A 607 -1.08 -28.69 15.06
CA ASP A 607 -1.82 -29.76 15.76
C ASP A 607 -1.37 -29.98 17.20
N ASP A 608 -0.14 -29.60 17.51
CA ASP A 608 0.42 -29.60 18.86
C ASP A 608 0.06 -28.33 19.65
N TRP A 609 -0.75 -27.42 19.08
CA TRP A 609 -1.19 -26.23 19.79
C TRP A 609 -2.33 -26.54 20.75
N GLU A 610 -2.06 -26.41 22.04
CA GLU A 610 -3.02 -26.70 23.09
C GLU A 610 -3.83 -25.45 23.47
N PHE A 611 -5.06 -25.61 23.98
CA PHE A 611 -5.90 -24.50 24.42
C PHE A 611 -6.30 -24.69 25.88
N ALA A 612 -6.02 -23.71 26.74
CA ALA A 612 -6.42 -23.75 28.14
C ALA A 612 -7.93 -23.46 28.25
N GLY A 613 -8.59 -24.10 29.21
CA GLY A 613 -10.02 -23.93 29.46
C GLY A 613 -10.34 -23.67 30.92
N SER A 614 -11.60 -23.38 31.21
CA SER A 614 -12.11 -23.28 32.58
C SER A 614 -11.95 -24.58 33.34
N GLU A 615 -11.61 -24.49 34.63
CA GLU A 615 -11.59 -25.64 35.56
C GLU A 615 -12.99 -26.26 35.72
N ARG A 616 -14.04 -25.47 35.45
CA ARG A 616 -15.41 -25.97 35.36
C ARG A 616 -15.62 -26.73 34.05
N SER A 617 -15.84 -28.04 34.15
CA SER A 617 -16.05 -28.94 33.02
C SER A 617 -17.17 -28.47 32.07
N ASP A 618 -18.25 -27.88 32.60
CA ASP A 618 -19.38 -27.36 31.82
C ASP A 618 -19.06 -26.11 30.98
N LYS A 619 -17.94 -25.45 31.27
CA LYS A 619 -17.44 -24.24 30.60
C LYS A 619 -16.12 -24.44 29.88
N GLN A 620 -15.36 -25.48 30.21
CA GLN A 620 -14.01 -25.73 29.68
C GLN A 620 -13.95 -25.66 28.15
N LYS A 621 -14.71 -26.52 27.47
CA LYS A 621 -14.77 -26.56 26.00
C LYS A 621 -15.29 -25.27 25.38
N LYS A 622 -16.18 -24.54 26.06
CA LYS A 622 -16.72 -23.26 25.58
C LYS A 622 -15.63 -22.19 25.52
N VAL A 623 -14.78 -22.14 26.55
CA VAL A 623 -13.64 -21.21 26.63
C VAL A 623 -12.59 -21.52 25.57
N GLN A 624 -12.24 -22.80 25.38
CA GLN A 624 -11.29 -23.25 24.34
C GLN A 624 -11.81 -22.96 22.93
N LYS A 625 -13.08 -23.30 22.66
CA LYS A 625 -13.77 -23.04 21.39
C LYS A 625 -13.71 -21.55 21.00
N ARG A 626 -13.97 -20.67 21.95
CA ARG A 626 -13.99 -19.22 21.71
C ARG A 626 -12.61 -18.67 21.37
N GLN A 627 -11.57 -19.16 22.04
CA GLN A 627 -10.18 -18.84 21.72
C GLN A 627 -9.84 -19.21 20.27
N ILE A 628 -10.17 -20.43 19.85
CA ILE A 628 -9.96 -20.91 18.48
C ILE A 628 -10.69 -20.01 17.48
N ALA A 629 -11.99 -19.77 17.68
CA ALA A 629 -12.81 -19.07 16.69
C ALA A 629 -12.49 -17.58 16.55
N ASN A 630 -12.09 -16.93 17.64
CA ASN A 630 -11.78 -15.50 17.64
C ASN A 630 -10.37 -15.18 17.14
N ALA A 631 -9.45 -16.14 17.10
CA ALA A 631 -8.09 -15.91 16.62
C ALA A 631 -8.05 -15.54 15.13
N LEU A 632 -7.20 -14.58 14.77
CA LEU A 632 -6.74 -14.43 13.38
C LEU A 632 -5.89 -15.65 13.00
N PRO A 633 -6.21 -16.38 11.91
CA PRO A 633 -5.42 -17.52 11.46
C PRO A 633 -3.94 -17.18 11.29
N PRO A 634 -3.01 -18.03 11.76
CA PRO A 634 -1.58 -17.78 11.64
C PRO A 634 -1.11 -17.48 10.22
N ILE A 635 -1.62 -18.21 9.22
CA ILE A 635 -1.24 -18.01 7.82
C ILE A 635 -1.65 -16.64 7.27
N MET A 636 -2.80 -16.11 7.72
CA MET A 636 -3.27 -14.77 7.35
C MET A 636 -2.37 -13.69 7.96
N ALA A 637 -2.03 -13.85 9.25
CA ALA A 637 -1.12 -12.94 9.94
C ALA A 637 0.31 -13.00 9.38
N GLN A 638 0.79 -14.18 8.97
CA GLN A 638 2.09 -14.34 8.32
C GLN A 638 2.13 -13.61 6.97
N ALA A 639 1.10 -13.77 6.14
CA ALA A 639 1.04 -13.11 4.83
C ALA A 639 1.09 -11.58 4.96
N VAL A 640 0.28 -11.01 5.85
CA VAL A 640 0.30 -9.56 6.11
C VAL A 640 1.60 -9.13 6.80
N GLY A 641 2.11 -9.92 7.73
CA GLY A 641 3.39 -9.67 8.40
C GLY A 641 4.56 -9.59 7.41
N LEU A 642 4.65 -10.51 6.44
CA LEU A 642 5.67 -10.47 5.40
C LEU A 642 5.55 -9.21 4.52
N ALA A 643 4.32 -8.77 4.23
CA ALA A 643 4.10 -7.53 3.49
C ALA A 643 4.52 -6.28 4.27
N ILE A 644 4.24 -6.23 5.58
CA ILE A 644 4.70 -5.16 6.46
C ILE A 644 6.23 -5.18 6.55
N TYR A 645 6.84 -6.35 6.73
CA TYR A 645 8.29 -6.52 6.74
C TYR A 645 8.91 -6.01 5.43
N SER A 646 8.34 -6.38 4.27
CA SER A 646 8.77 -5.89 2.96
C SER A 646 8.71 -4.37 2.87
N ALA A 647 7.64 -3.75 3.36
CA ALA A 647 7.50 -2.29 3.35
C ALA A 647 8.56 -1.62 4.24
N LEU A 648 8.84 -2.17 5.43
CA LEU A 648 9.81 -1.60 6.37
C LEU A 648 11.27 -1.79 5.94
N THR A 649 11.59 -2.84 5.17
CA THR A 649 12.98 -3.26 4.91
C THR A 649 13.39 -3.30 3.44
N GLY A 650 12.42 -3.23 2.52
CA GLY A 650 12.65 -3.40 1.08
C GLY A 650 12.98 -4.84 0.64
N VAL A 651 12.83 -5.83 1.53
CA VAL A 651 13.03 -7.26 1.23
C VAL A 651 11.83 -7.80 0.45
N GLU A 652 12.07 -8.47 -0.67
CA GLU A 652 11.03 -9.15 -1.44
C GLU A 652 10.95 -10.63 -1.07
N PHE A 653 9.72 -11.15 -0.87
CA PHE A 653 9.49 -12.55 -0.48
C PHE A 653 8.87 -13.41 -1.57
N ASP A 654 9.26 -14.69 -1.58
CA ASP A 654 8.55 -15.77 -2.27
C ASP A 654 7.43 -16.24 -1.35
N TYR A 655 6.28 -15.56 -1.43
CA TYR A 655 5.14 -15.80 -0.58
C TYR A 655 4.64 -17.25 -0.64
N GLU A 656 4.69 -17.89 -1.81
CA GLU A 656 4.24 -19.28 -1.96
C GLU A 656 5.05 -20.20 -1.05
N ARG A 657 6.39 -20.13 -1.16
CA ARG A 657 7.27 -20.96 -0.34
C ARG A 657 7.25 -20.58 1.13
N ALA A 658 7.17 -19.29 1.44
CA ALA A 658 7.19 -18.78 2.81
C ALA A 658 5.94 -19.20 3.60
N LEU A 659 4.75 -19.13 2.99
CA LEU A 659 3.48 -19.49 3.64
C LEU A 659 3.28 -21.01 3.76
N GLN A 660 3.83 -21.81 2.84
CA GLN A 660 3.76 -23.28 2.92
C GLN A 660 4.71 -23.86 3.97
N ASN A 661 5.78 -23.14 4.34
CA ASN A 661 6.79 -23.60 5.30
C ASN A 661 7.04 -22.56 6.40
N PRO A 662 6.03 -22.24 7.24
CA PRO A 662 6.17 -21.25 8.29
C PRO A 662 7.23 -21.65 9.32
N GLU A 663 8.05 -20.68 9.74
CA GLU A 663 8.96 -20.88 10.86
C GLU A 663 8.18 -20.90 12.17
N LEU A 664 8.18 -22.05 12.85
CA LEU A 664 7.53 -22.19 14.15
C LEU A 664 8.47 -21.74 15.28
N PRO A 665 7.94 -21.09 16.34
CA PRO A 665 8.74 -20.74 17.51
C PRO A 665 9.29 -21.98 18.22
N PRO A 666 10.41 -21.84 18.96
CA PRO A 666 11.02 -22.95 19.67
C PRO A 666 10.09 -23.52 20.75
N GLN A 667 10.25 -24.81 21.02
CA GLN A 667 9.57 -25.45 22.15
C GLN A 667 10.04 -24.82 23.46
N ARG A 668 9.12 -24.55 24.38
CA ARG A 668 9.36 -23.72 25.58
C ARG A 668 10.49 -24.25 26.47
N ALA A 669 10.53 -25.58 26.64
CA ALA A 669 11.60 -26.29 27.39
C ALA A 669 13.02 -26.05 26.81
N THR A 670 13.14 -25.70 25.53
CA THR A 670 14.41 -25.42 24.84
C THR A 670 14.63 -23.94 24.51
N GLY A 671 13.59 -23.11 24.62
CA GLY A 671 13.58 -21.71 24.21
C GLY A 671 14.34 -20.79 25.16
N LEU A 672 14.27 -21.05 26.48
CA LEU A 672 14.98 -20.24 27.49
C LEU A 672 16.51 -20.27 27.27
N GLY A 673 17.06 -21.44 26.95
CA GLY A 673 18.51 -21.63 26.77
C GLY A 673 19.07 -21.08 25.46
N ARG A 674 18.30 -21.09 24.36
CA ARG A 674 18.78 -20.58 23.05
C ARG A 674 18.68 -19.08 22.91
N LEU A 675 17.75 -18.41 23.61
CA LEU A 675 17.64 -16.96 23.59
C LEU A 675 18.75 -16.29 24.42
N MET A 676 19.13 -16.89 25.56
CA MET A 676 20.26 -16.42 26.39
C MET A 676 21.61 -16.50 25.65
N GLN A 677 21.75 -17.39 24.66
CA GLN A 677 22.96 -17.50 23.83
C GLN A 677 22.94 -16.62 22.57
N ARG A 678 21.76 -16.18 22.10
CA ARG A 678 21.61 -15.40 20.85
C ARG A 678 21.50 -13.90 21.08
N ARG A 679 21.14 -13.48 22.29
CA ARG A 679 21.00 -12.07 22.62
C ARG A 679 22.24 -11.59 23.33
N ASP A 680 23.01 -10.75 22.65
CA ASP A 680 23.91 -9.79 23.26
C ASP A 680 23.07 -8.73 24.01
N LEU A 681 22.36 -9.18 25.05
CA LEU A 681 21.56 -8.35 25.97
C LEU A 681 22.48 -7.59 26.95
N ALA A 682 23.79 -7.57 26.73
CA ALA A 682 24.74 -6.81 27.55
C ALA A 682 24.39 -5.31 27.58
N ASP A 683 23.82 -4.78 26.50
CA ASP A 683 23.38 -3.37 26.43
C ASP A 683 22.00 -3.11 27.06
N TYR A 684 21.19 -4.15 27.30
CA TYR A 684 19.84 -3.99 27.88
C TYR A 684 19.78 -4.24 29.39
N ARG A 685 20.88 -4.73 30.00
CA ARG A 685 20.96 -4.99 31.45
C ARG A 685 21.26 -3.75 32.29
N ARG A 686 21.45 -2.57 31.69
CA ARG A 686 21.81 -1.37 32.47
C ARG A 686 20.64 -0.64 33.12
N ASP A 687 19.39 -0.88 32.70
CA ASP A 687 18.23 -0.13 33.21
C ASP A 687 17.13 -1.02 33.84
N ALA A 688 17.51 -2.18 34.38
CA ALA A 688 16.60 -3.05 35.13
C ALA A 688 17.18 -3.47 36.50
N GLU A 689 17.92 -2.56 37.13
CA GLU A 689 18.16 -2.52 38.58
C GLU A 689 17.57 -1.24 39.18
#